data_AF-A0A2E4WAV8-F1
#
_entry.id   AF-A0A2E4WAV8-F1
#
_cell.length_a   1.000
_cell.length_b   1.000
_cell.length_c   1.000
_cell.angle_alpha   90.00
_cell.angle_beta   90.00
_cell.angle_gamma   90.00
#
_symmetry.space_group_name_H-M   'P 1'
#
loop_
_entity.id
_entity.type
_entity.pdbx_description
1 polymer ?
#
loop_
_entity_poly.entity_id
_entity_poly.type
_entity_poly.pdbx_seq_one_letter_code
_entity_poly.pdbx_strand_id
1 'polypeptide(L)'
;MSILGLHPLDVAVLLGYVGVILWIGHRVGAQTSDRGEFFLAGRRLGGFYQFFLNFGTSTNADQAVAVSREIYRQGIGGMWIQYLVLFITPFYWFQTLLFRRVRLTTIGDFFTERFQSPFLGGAFAVFILFVSIIGGGAGFMVAGKTFMAVTPKAEVEWTADERGRVLAFREFRDLSDRLGSGLAPAERDRWEELNERNKLGQLDSIVSHTDPLVFYVVFALVVGVYTMLGGFRAAAITDAIQGVLIVMFSLILIPLGLAKIGGFEGLHATVPDFMFDLFGSAALSDYGWYTVLAMILANLVSIIAVTTGMQTAGSARDEMTARIGMIGGMFFKRFIMLFWALAGLLAIGLYAGDLHDPDLIWGYMTRDLLMPGAIGLMMVGILAANMSTLDATSVSYSALFIRNLYEPLRPGRSEAHYLMVGRLVIPVTLMGGILVAVLVDDLLELFRYFISIPAIFGASIWLGFVWRGLTRSAVILQVAICVMIYAVIPNLFGSMDWSRHDVRFLQMTGARTIQVEESALIGDVDAGLASRVGEPITKVREVAPAAVFFDAVARENPADPTSRLVGLGRFNAEIWVLSWFGVDFSDTPRSWLIALRFFFDALFPFILLFPLSAVTAPVAANGLDRFFAKLHTPVQPTAELDVLALEASYAEPRQFEDDKIFPTSDWEIMKPTKIDYLGFGGSWVLVGVIAALLWLMVNIR
;
A
#
# COMPACT_ATOMS: atom_id res chain seq x y z
N MET A 1 10.34 38.77 -0.73
CA MET A 1 9.51 38.26 -1.85
C MET A 1 9.26 36.79 -1.58
N SER A 2 8.01 36.38 -1.46
CA SER A 2 7.60 34.98 -1.48
C SER A 2 7.05 34.63 -2.86
N ILE A 3 7.24 33.41 -3.33
CA ILE A 3 6.66 32.89 -4.58
C ILE A 3 5.76 31.72 -4.17
N LEU A 4 4.45 31.83 -4.39
CA LEU A 4 3.46 30.84 -3.92
C LEU A 4 3.52 30.56 -2.40
N GLY A 5 3.83 31.59 -1.61
CA GLY A 5 4.01 31.45 -0.15
C GLY A 5 5.38 30.88 0.28
N LEU A 6 6.22 30.44 -0.66
CA LEU A 6 7.54 29.88 -0.38
C LEU A 6 8.66 30.91 -0.46
N HIS A 7 9.75 30.66 0.25
CA HIS A 7 10.96 31.46 0.12
C HIS A 7 11.62 31.18 -1.26
N PRO A 8 12.26 32.16 -1.92
CA PRO A 8 12.91 31.96 -3.21
C PRO A 8 13.95 30.82 -3.20
N LEU A 9 14.58 30.57 -2.04
CA LEU A 9 15.50 29.45 -1.84
C LEU A 9 14.79 28.09 -1.96
N ASP A 10 13.59 27.95 -1.40
CA ASP A 10 12.81 26.72 -1.49
C ASP A 10 12.41 26.42 -2.93
N VAL A 11 11.98 27.45 -3.65
CA VAL A 11 11.63 27.36 -5.08
C VAL A 11 12.86 26.99 -5.92
N ALA A 12 14.02 27.58 -5.62
CA ALA A 12 15.26 27.24 -6.33
C ALA A 12 15.66 25.77 -6.10
N VAL A 13 15.48 25.23 -4.90
CA VAL A 13 15.71 23.81 -4.58
C VAL A 13 14.77 22.90 -5.37
N LEU A 14 13.47 23.23 -5.41
CA LEU A 14 12.46 22.48 -6.18
C LEU A 14 12.78 22.47 -7.69
N LEU A 15 13.05 23.63 -8.28
CA LEU A 15 13.40 23.75 -9.70
C LEU A 15 14.72 23.06 -10.03
N GLY A 16 15.71 23.16 -9.14
CA GLY A 16 16.98 22.46 -9.26
C GLY A 16 16.80 20.94 -9.30
N TYR A 17 15.98 20.39 -8.39
CA TYR A 17 15.65 18.98 -8.37
C TYR A 17 14.97 18.52 -9.67
N VAL A 18 13.93 19.24 -10.13
CA VAL A 18 13.24 18.91 -11.39
C VAL A 18 14.21 18.95 -12.58
N GLY A 19 15.09 19.96 -12.63
CA GLY A 19 16.12 20.07 -13.66
C GLY A 19 17.09 18.89 -13.67
N VAL A 20 17.54 18.44 -12.49
CA VAL A 20 18.42 17.26 -12.36
C VAL A 20 17.72 15.99 -12.85
N ILE A 21 16.48 15.74 -12.44
CA ILE A 21 15.73 14.54 -12.83
C ILE A 21 15.50 14.51 -14.35
N LEU A 22 15.07 15.63 -14.94
CA LEU A 22 14.88 15.74 -16.39
C LEU A 22 16.20 15.53 -17.15
N TRP A 23 17.30 16.09 -16.64
CA TRP A 23 18.63 15.90 -17.23
C TRP A 23 19.09 14.43 -17.19
N ILE A 24 18.86 13.73 -16.07
CA ILE A 24 19.16 12.29 -15.96
C ILE A 24 18.31 11.50 -16.95
N GLY A 25 17.01 11.75 -17.00
CA GLY A 25 16.09 11.09 -17.93
C GLY A 25 16.53 11.26 -19.38
N HIS A 26 16.91 12.47 -19.78
CA HIS A 26 17.43 12.74 -21.12
C HIS A 26 18.76 12.02 -21.41
N ARG A 27 19.75 12.13 -20.50
CA ARG A 27 21.09 11.57 -20.68
C ARG A 27 21.08 10.05 -20.76
N VAL A 28 20.31 9.40 -19.89
CA VAL A 28 20.18 7.93 -19.86
C VAL A 28 19.32 7.46 -21.03
N GLY A 29 18.25 8.19 -21.34
CA GLY A 29 17.37 7.89 -22.48
C GLY A 29 18.07 7.86 -23.83
N ALA A 30 19.08 8.71 -24.02
CA ALA A 30 19.92 8.70 -25.23
C ALA A 30 20.70 7.38 -25.44
N GLN A 31 20.81 6.54 -24.41
CA GLN A 31 21.47 5.24 -24.46
C GLN A 31 20.49 4.06 -24.63
N THR A 32 19.18 4.32 -24.62
CA THR A 32 18.14 3.28 -24.64
C THR A 32 17.63 3.05 -26.06
N SER A 33 18.04 1.94 -26.68
CA SER A 33 17.72 1.61 -28.07
C SER A 33 16.69 0.48 -28.26
N ASP A 34 16.47 -0.37 -27.25
CA ASP A 34 15.61 -1.56 -27.35
C ASP A 34 14.69 -1.76 -26.13
N ARG A 35 13.75 -2.70 -26.25
CA ARG A 35 12.77 -3.05 -25.18
C ARG A 35 13.42 -3.63 -23.93
N GLY A 36 14.51 -4.38 -24.06
CA GLY A 36 15.22 -4.97 -22.91
C GLY A 36 15.91 -3.90 -22.06
N GLU A 37 16.52 -2.91 -22.69
CA GLU A 37 17.06 -1.73 -22.02
C GLU A 37 15.94 -0.86 -21.42
N PHE A 38 14.85 -0.62 -22.17
CA PHE A 38 13.75 0.22 -21.70
C PHE A 38 12.97 -0.38 -20.53
N PHE A 39 12.64 -1.68 -20.56
CA PHE A 39 11.82 -2.33 -19.54
C PHE A 39 12.62 -3.05 -18.45
N LEU A 40 13.84 -3.51 -18.70
CA LEU A 40 14.63 -4.31 -17.76
C LEU A 40 16.03 -3.74 -17.50
N ALA A 41 16.34 -2.53 -17.98
CA ALA A 41 17.67 -1.92 -17.84
C ALA A 41 18.81 -2.86 -18.32
N GLY A 42 18.55 -3.64 -19.37
CA GLY A 42 19.51 -4.58 -19.95
C GLY A 42 19.88 -5.76 -19.04
N ARG A 43 19.16 -5.95 -17.91
CA ARG A 43 19.46 -6.97 -16.88
C ARG A 43 20.86 -6.81 -16.27
N ARG A 44 21.31 -5.57 -16.06
CA ARG A 44 22.68 -5.27 -15.61
C ARG A 44 22.75 -4.48 -14.30
N LEU A 45 21.61 -4.26 -13.63
CA LEU A 45 21.62 -3.44 -12.41
C LEU A 45 22.37 -4.16 -11.28
N GLY A 46 23.32 -3.44 -10.68
CA GLY A 46 24.09 -3.88 -9.51
C GLY A 46 23.33 -3.69 -8.19
N GLY A 47 23.91 -4.19 -7.10
CA GLY A 47 23.28 -4.21 -5.77
C GLY A 47 22.86 -2.83 -5.24
N PHE A 48 23.66 -1.79 -5.49
CA PHE A 48 23.34 -0.42 -5.07
C PHE A 48 22.03 0.09 -5.71
N TYR A 49 21.90 -0.02 -7.03
CA TYR A 49 20.68 0.39 -7.73
C TYR A 49 19.49 -0.50 -7.37
N GLN A 50 19.70 -1.81 -7.20
CA GLN A 50 18.64 -2.72 -6.77
C GLN A 50 18.14 -2.38 -5.36
N PHE A 51 19.03 -2.03 -4.43
CA PHE A 51 18.64 -1.60 -3.09
C PHE A 51 17.73 -0.38 -3.16
N PHE A 52 18.16 0.68 -3.85
CA PHE A 52 17.41 1.93 -3.91
C PHE A 52 16.13 1.82 -4.74
N LEU A 53 16.13 1.05 -5.81
CA LEU A 53 14.93 0.76 -6.60
C LEU A 53 13.87 0.06 -5.74
N ASN A 54 14.23 -0.98 -4.97
CA ASN A 54 13.27 -1.65 -4.10
C ASN A 54 12.88 -0.79 -2.88
N PHE A 55 13.79 0.05 -2.38
CA PHE A 55 13.48 1.01 -1.32
C PHE A 55 12.52 2.12 -1.78
N GLY A 56 12.79 2.76 -2.92
CA GLY A 56 12.01 3.86 -3.50
C GLY A 56 10.62 3.40 -3.92
N THR A 57 10.54 2.33 -4.73
CA THR A 57 9.24 1.78 -5.19
C THR A 57 8.35 1.25 -4.07
N SER A 58 8.94 0.87 -2.92
CA SER A 58 8.17 0.49 -1.74
C SER A 58 7.84 1.68 -0.85
N THR A 59 8.50 2.83 -1.02
CA THR A 59 8.37 4.01 -0.14
C THR A 59 7.72 5.17 -0.87
N ASN A 60 6.44 5.39 -0.59
CA ASN A 60 5.72 6.58 -1.04
C ASN A 60 5.63 7.61 0.07
N ALA A 61 5.39 8.87 -0.29
CA ALA A 61 5.15 9.92 0.71
C ALA A 61 3.85 9.71 1.50
N ASP A 62 2.84 9.06 0.90
CA ASP A 62 1.58 8.76 1.59
C ASP A 62 1.77 7.85 2.79
N GLN A 63 2.78 6.97 2.75
CA GLN A 63 3.05 6.05 3.83
C GLN A 63 3.64 6.77 5.06
N ALA A 64 4.45 7.81 4.86
CA ALA A 64 4.97 8.62 5.95
C ALA A 64 3.84 9.36 6.66
N VAL A 65 2.93 9.98 5.89
CA VAL A 65 1.75 10.66 6.43
C VAL A 65 0.82 9.66 7.11
N ALA A 66 0.53 8.52 6.48
CA ALA A 66 -0.36 7.50 7.02
C ALA A 66 0.16 6.87 8.32
N VAL A 67 1.47 6.59 8.42
CA VAL A 67 2.10 6.08 9.66
C VAL A 67 1.96 7.10 10.78
N SER A 68 2.36 8.37 10.54
CA SER A 68 2.29 9.41 11.56
C SER A 68 0.84 9.72 11.98
N ARG A 69 -0.11 9.75 11.02
CA ARG A 69 -1.55 9.89 11.31
C ARG A 69 -2.04 8.78 12.22
N GLU A 70 -1.72 7.53 11.89
CA GLU A 70 -2.25 6.38 12.63
C GLU A 70 -1.75 6.39 14.07
N ILE A 71 -0.49 6.79 14.25
CA ILE A 71 0.11 6.94 15.59
C ILE A 71 -0.46 8.13 16.34
N TYR A 72 -0.72 9.25 15.66
CA TYR A 72 -1.42 10.38 16.27
C TYR A 72 -2.82 9.99 16.77
N ARG A 73 -3.52 9.08 16.07
CA ARG A 73 -4.87 8.63 16.43
C ARG A 73 -4.91 7.53 17.49
N GLN A 74 -4.04 6.53 17.38
CA GLN A 74 -4.11 5.29 18.17
C GLN A 74 -2.88 5.05 19.06
N GLY A 75 -1.92 5.97 19.08
CA GLY A 75 -0.61 5.75 19.69
C GLY A 75 0.23 4.76 18.89
N ILE A 76 1.34 4.32 19.48
CA ILE A 76 2.33 3.49 18.80
C ILE A 76 1.78 2.11 18.39
N GLY A 77 0.71 1.63 19.03
CA GLY A 77 0.01 0.40 18.62
C GLY A 77 -0.52 0.46 17.18
N GLY A 78 -0.83 1.65 16.66
CA GLY A 78 -1.22 1.86 15.25
C GLY A 78 -0.14 1.44 14.24
N MET A 79 1.12 1.34 14.67
CA MET A 79 2.25 0.92 13.85
C MET A 79 2.08 -0.49 13.27
N TRP A 80 1.36 -1.39 13.98
CA TRP A 80 1.23 -2.78 13.57
C TRP A 80 0.54 -2.97 12.22
N ILE A 81 -0.39 -2.08 11.86
CA ILE A 81 -1.04 -2.08 10.55
C ILE A 81 0.00 -1.89 9.44
N GLN A 82 1.00 -1.04 9.67
CA GLN A 82 2.06 -0.74 8.71
C GLN A 82 3.19 -1.78 8.76
N TYR A 83 3.31 -2.49 9.88
CA TYR A 83 4.30 -3.55 10.11
C TYR A 83 3.80 -4.95 9.74
N LEU A 84 2.59 -5.12 9.20
CA LEU A 84 2.14 -6.40 8.61
C LEU A 84 3.17 -6.96 7.61
N VAL A 85 3.73 -6.07 6.78
CA VAL A 85 4.74 -6.45 5.77
C VAL A 85 6.12 -6.76 6.37
N LEU A 86 6.41 -6.35 7.61
CA LEU A 86 7.67 -6.69 8.29
C LEU A 86 7.85 -8.21 8.37
N PHE A 87 6.81 -8.93 8.77
CA PHE A 87 6.80 -10.39 8.89
C PHE A 87 6.76 -11.12 7.54
N ILE A 88 6.36 -10.41 6.49
CA ILE A 88 6.29 -10.92 5.12
C ILE A 88 7.63 -10.71 4.39
N THR A 89 8.41 -9.73 4.82
CA THR A 89 9.66 -9.33 4.14
C THR A 89 10.64 -10.50 3.91
N PRO A 90 10.83 -11.45 4.85
CA PRO A 90 11.66 -12.63 4.61
C PRO A 90 11.26 -13.46 3.38
N PHE A 91 9.98 -13.52 3.02
CA PHE A 91 9.48 -14.31 1.89
C PHE A 91 9.89 -13.73 0.53
N TYR A 92 10.24 -12.44 0.46
CA TYR A 92 10.80 -11.85 -0.76
C TYR A 92 12.12 -12.50 -1.19
N TRP A 93 12.82 -13.16 -0.27
CA TRP A 93 14.03 -13.94 -0.58
C TRP A 93 13.74 -15.00 -1.66
N PHE A 94 12.62 -15.70 -1.54
CA PHE A 94 12.20 -16.74 -2.48
C PHE A 94 11.46 -16.16 -3.68
N GLN A 95 10.54 -15.21 -3.47
CA GLN A 95 9.80 -14.58 -4.58
C GLN A 95 10.76 -13.98 -5.62
N THR A 96 11.75 -13.22 -5.18
CA THR A 96 12.70 -12.54 -6.06
C THR A 96 13.54 -13.52 -6.86
N LEU A 97 13.91 -14.66 -6.25
CA LEU A 97 14.57 -15.75 -6.92
C LEU A 97 13.72 -16.31 -8.06
N LEU A 98 12.47 -16.67 -7.75
CA LEU A 98 11.54 -17.25 -8.73
C LEU A 98 11.37 -16.32 -9.93
N PHE A 99 11.16 -15.03 -9.67
CA PHE A 99 11.02 -14.01 -10.71
C PHE A 99 12.27 -13.85 -11.56
N ARG A 100 13.46 -13.86 -10.93
CA ARG A 100 14.72 -13.75 -11.66
C ARG A 100 14.95 -14.96 -12.55
N ARG A 101 14.67 -16.19 -12.09
CA ARG A 101 14.92 -17.42 -12.84
C ARG A 101 13.99 -17.65 -14.02
N VAL A 102 12.75 -17.19 -13.96
CA VAL A 102 11.87 -17.32 -15.14
C VAL A 102 12.27 -16.42 -16.31
N ARG A 103 13.14 -15.42 -16.10
CA ARG A 103 13.66 -14.53 -17.16
C ARG A 103 12.52 -13.84 -17.94
N LEU A 104 11.41 -13.58 -17.25
CA LEU A 104 10.22 -12.92 -17.79
C LEU A 104 10.24 -11.42 -17.49
N THR A 105 9.43 -10.66 -18.22
CA THR A 105 9.30 -9.21 -17.99
C THR A 105 8.08 -8.90 -17.14
N THR A 106 6.96 -9.60 -17.40
CA THR A 106 5.68 -9.34 -16.75
C THR A 106 5.05 -10.62 -16.20
N ILE A 107 4.23 -10.49 -15.15
CA ILE A 107 3.45 -11.62 -14.63
C ILE A 107 2.45 -12.14 -15.69
N GLY A 108 2.02 -11.29 -16.64
CA GLY A 108 1.24 -11.74 -17.79
C GLY A 108 2.00 -12.72 -18.68
N ASP A 109 3.31 -12.52 -18.89
CA ASP A 109 4.16 -13.49 -19.58
C ASP A 109 4.19 -14.83 -18.84
N PHE A 110 4.20 -14.78 -17.49
CA PHE A 110 4.19 -15.98 -16.67
C PHE A 110 2.94 -16.81 -16.94
N PHE A 111 1.77 -16.19 -16.99
CA PHE A 111 0.54 -16.91 -17.33
C PHE A 111 0.57 -17.49 -18.74
N THR A 112 1.12 -16.74 -19.68
CA THR A 112 1.25 -17.16 -21.08
C THR A 112 2.15 -18.38 -21.22
N GLU A 113 3.28 -18.41 -20.51
CA GLU A 113 4.25 -19.50 -20.59
C GLU A 113 3.88 -20.70 -19.70
N ARG A 114 3.51 -20.49 -18.44
CA ARG A 114 3.18 -21.55 -17.47
C ARG A 114 1.92 -22.32 -17.84
N PHE A 115 0.93 -21.66 -18.44
CA PHE A 115 -0.37 -22.26 -18.79
C PHE A 115 -0.61 -22.34 -20.30
N GLN A 116 0.37 -21.95 -21.13
CA GLN A 116 0.24 -21.91 -22.59
C GLN A 116 -1.03 -21.15 -23.03
N SER A 117 -1.31 -20.02 -22.37
CA SER A 117 -2.56 -19.27 -22.53
C SER A 117 -2.33 -17.76 -22.61
N PRO A 118 -2.35 -17.19 -23.83
CA PRO A 118 -2.35 -15.73 -24.03
C PRO A 118 -3.57 -15.06 -23.37
N PHE A 119 -4.71 -15.76 -23.30
CA PHE A 119 -5.91 -15.26 -22.65
C PHE A 119 -5.69 -14.97 -21.16
N LEU A 120 -5.07 -15.88 -20.40
CA LEU A 120 -4.80 -15.65 -18.98
C LEU A 120 -3.84 -14.47 -18.78
N GLY A 121 -2.79 -14.39 -19.60
CA GLY A 121 -1.86 -13.25 -19.59
C GLY A 121 -2.54 -11.92 -19.89
N GLY A 122 -3.42 -11.90 -20.90
CA GLY A 122 -4.22 -10.73 -21.26
C GLY A 122 -5.27 -10.36 -20.20
N ALA A 123 -5.96 -11.34 -19.62
CA ALA A 123 -6.95 -11.12 -18.56
C ALA A 123 -6.30 -10.52 -17.30
N PHE A 124 -5.15 -11.06 -16.89
CA PHE A 124 -4.33 -10.47 -15.83
C PHE A 124 -3.93 -9.03 -16.18
N ALA A 125 -3.47 -8.79 -17.41
CA ALA A 125 -3.07 -7.46 -17.86
C ALA A 125 -4.23 -6.45 -17.82
N VAL A 126 -5.40 -6.78 -18.36
CA VAL A 126 -6.59 -5.90 -18.31
C VAL A 126 -6.98 -5.60 -16.86
N PHE A 127 -7.04 -6.63 -16.02
CA PHE A 127 -7.43 -6.49 -14.63
C PHE A 127 -6.49 -5.56 -13.87
N ILE A 128 -5.19 -5.81 -13.97
CA ILE A 128 -4.17 -5.02 -13.28
C ILE A 128 -4.09 -3.60 -13.82
N LEU A 129 -4.21 -3.38 -15.13
CA LEU A 129 -4.23 -2.04 -15.70
C LEU A 129 -5.46 -1.25 -15.21
N PHE A 130 -6.61 -1.88 -15.09
CA PHE A 130 -7.80 -1.24 -14.50
C PHE A 130 -7.56 -0.86 -13.02
N VAL A 131 -7.04 -1.79 -12.21
CA VAL A 131 -6.70 -1.54 -10.81
C VAL A 131 -5.63 -0.46 -10.66
N SER A 132 -4.70 -0.38 -11.61
CA SER A 132 -3.63 0.63 -11.58
C SER A 132 -4.13 2.06 -11.75
N ILE A 133 -5.20 2.26 -12.52
CA ILE A 133 -5.81 3.58 -12.71
C ILE A 133 -6.39 4.07 -11.38
N ILE A 134 -7.09 3.17 -10.68
CA ILE A 134 -7.60 3.39 -9.32
C ILE A 134 -6.43 3.73 -8.39
N GLY A 135 -5.39 2.89 -8.38
CA GLY A 135 -4.25 3.07 -7.49
C GLY A 135 -3.42 4.33 -7.71
N GLY A 136 -3.26 4.75 -8.97
CA GLY A 136 -2.52 5.96 -9.32
C GLY A 136 -3.16 7.24 -8.78
N GLY A 137 -4.49 7.28 -8.65
CA GLY A 137 -5.21 8.44 -8.11
C GLY A 137 -4.84 8.76 -6.67
N ALA A 138 -4.71 7.75 -5.82
CA ALA A 138 -4.29 7.92 -4.43
C ALA A 138 -2.93 8.63 -4.31
N GLY A 139 -1.96 8.24 -5.14
CA GLY A 139 -0.63 8.87 -5.16
C GLY A 139 -0.67 10.35 -5.55
N PHE A 140 -1.50 10.72 -6.53
CA PHE A 140 -1.71 12.12 -6.90
C PHE A 140 -2.37 12.92 -5.78
N MET A 141 -3.48 12.43 -5.23
CA MET A 141 -4.22 13.10 -4.16
C MET A 141 -3.32 13.44 -2.98
N VAL A 142 -2.49 12.49 -2.56
CA VAL A 142 -1.59 12.69 -1.42
C VAL A 142 -0.47 13.67 -1.75
N ALA A 143 0.14 13.56 -2.94
CA ALA A 143 1.14 14.53 -3.39
C ALA A 143 0.58 15.95 -3.38
N GLY A 144 -0.65 16.13 -3.89
CA GLY A 144 -1.33 17.42 -3.95
C GLY A 144 -1.65 17.97 -2.57
N LYS A 145 -2.34 17.19 -1.72
CA LYS A 145 -2.68 17.60 -0.34
C LYS A 145 -1.44 18.01 0.45
N THR A 146 -0.36 17.22 0.34
CA THR A 146 0.89 17.51 1.03
C THR A 146 1.55 18.79 0.50
N PHE A 147 1.56 19.00 -0.82
CA PHE A 147 2.10 20.22 -1.42
C PHE A 147 1.29 21.47 -1.05
N MET A 148 -0.04 21.34 -1.00
CA MET A 148 -0.96 22.42 -0.60
C MET A 148 -0.75 22.83 0.86
N ALA A 149 -0.51 21.86 1.76
CA ALA A 149 -0.23 22.12 3.17
C ALA A 149 1.03 22.97 3.40
N VAL A 150 2.02 22.89 2.50
CA VAL A 150 3.27 23.65 2.59
C VAL A 150 3.22 24.98 1.81
N THR A 151 2.15 25.21 1.02
CA THR A 151 1.92 26.45 0.27
C THR A 151 0.64 27.19 0.72
N PRO A 152 0.42 27.42 2.04
CA PRO A 152 -0.80 28.05 2.52
C PRO A 152 -0.85 29.54 2.13
N LYS A 153 -2.05 29.98 1.75
CA LYS A 153 -2.38 31.36 1.45
C LYS A 153 -2.66 32.10 2.76
N ALA A 154 -2.12 33.31 2.91
CA ALA A 154 -2.30 34.09 4.14
C ALA A 154 -3.77 34.51 4.32
N GLU A 155 -4.26 34.62 5.56
CA GLU A 155 -5.69 34.96 5.83
C GLU A 155 -6.13 36.30 5.20
N VAL A 156 -5.17 37.20 4.98
CA VAL A 156 -5.36 38.51 4.33
C VAL A 156 -5.56 38.41 2.82
N GLU A 157 -5.13 37.31 2.21
CA GLU A 157 -5.25 37.06 0.77
C GLU A 157 -6.50 36.22 0.43
N TRP A 158 -7.19 35.68 1.44
CA TRP A 158 -8.38 34.85 1.23
C TRP A 158 -9.50 35.62 0.53
N THR A 159 -10.11 34.98 -0.47
CA THR A 159 -11.36 35.46 -1.05
C THR A 159 -12.52 35.33 -0.04
N ALA A 160 -13.63 36.01 -0.29
CA ALA A 160 -14.80 35.91 0.58
C ALA A 160 -15.30 34.46 0.71
N ASP A 161 -15.27 33.70 -0.40
CA ASP A 161 -15.68 32.30 -0.45
C ASP A 161 -14.67 31.41 0.30
N GLU A 162 -13.37 31.58 0.06
CA GLU A 162 -12.30 30.85 0.75
C GLU A 162 -12.39 31.04 2.26
N ARG A 163 -12.55 32.30 2.71
CA ARG A 163 -12.74 32.63 4.12
C ARG A 163 -14.02 31.98 4.66
N GLY A 164 -15.11 31.99 3.90
CA GLY A 164 -16.36 31.33 4.25
C GLY A 164 -16.21 29.82 4.47
N ARG A 165 -15.48 29.12 3.59
CA ARG A 165 -15.23 27.68 3.71
C ARG A 165 -14.37 27.32 4.92
N VAL A 166 -13.30 28.08 5.18
CA VAL A 166 -12.42 27.83 6.34
C VAL A 166 -13.11 28.13 7.66
N LEU A 167 -13.85 29.25 7.74
CA LEU A 167 -14.60 29.58 8.96
C LEU A 167 -15.70 28.55 9.23
N ALA A 168 -16.41 28.11 8.19
CA ALA A 168 -17.40 27.04 8.30
C ALA A 168 -16.75 25.70 8.73
N PHE A 169 -15.54 25.39 8.27
CA PHE A 169 -14.79 24.22 8.76
C PHE A 169 -14.38 24.34 10.24
N ARG A 170 -13.95 25.53 10.67
CA ARG A 170 -13.64 25.80 12.09
C ARG A 170 -14.88 25.65 12.96
N GLU A 171 -16.02 26.17 12.50
CA GLU A 171 -17.32 26.05 13.17
C GLU A 171 -17.79 24.58 13.23
N PHE A 172 -17.71 23.86 12.10
CA PHE A 172 -18.04 22.44 12.02
C PHE A 172 -17.31 21.64 13.09
N ARG A 173 -16.03 21.94 13.27
CA ARG A 173 -15.17 21.29 14.24
C ARG A 173 -15.51 21.66 15.67
N ASP A 174 -15.67 22.95 16.01
CA ASP A 174 -16.05 23.36 17.36
C ASP A 174 -17.31 22.62 17.82
N LEU A 175 -18.28 22.51 16.92
CA LEU A 175 -19.50 21.76 17.14
C LEU A 175 -19.25 20.24 17.24
N SER A 176 -18.35 19.68 16.44
CA SER A 176 -17.97 18.26 16.49
C SER A 176 -17.33 17.88 17.82
N ASP A 177 -16.43 18.72 18.35
CA ASP A 177 -15.73 18.48 19.61
C ASP A 177 -16.70 18.56 20.79
N ARG A 178 -17.68 19.45 20.70
CA ARG A 178 -18.74 19.64 21.72
C ARG A 178 -19.89 18.64 21.59
N LEU A 179 -19.94 17.83 20.52
CA LEU A 179 -20.99 16.85 20.28
C LEU A 179 -21.17 15.88 21.45
N GLY A 180 -20.07 15.43 22.06
CA GLY A 180 -20.07 14.54 23.22
C GLY A 180 -20.58 15.19 24.52
N SER A 181 -20.50 16.52 24.63
CA SER A 181 -20.99 17.28 25.80
C SER A 181 -22.47 17.66 25.72
N GLY A 182 -23.12 17.37 24.58
CA GLY A 182 -24.51 17.72 24.29
C GLY A 182 -24.64 19.11 23.68
N LEU A 183 -24.87 19.18 22.36
CA LEU A 183 -25.14 20.42 21.64
C LEU A 183 -26.58 20.91 21.88
N ALA A 184 -26.77 22.23 21.88
CA ALA A 184 -28.12 22.80 21.80
C ALA A 184 -28.78 22.39 20.47
N PRO A 185 -30.12 22.32 20.37
CA PRO A 185 -30.81 21.88 19.15
C PRO A 185 -30.37 22.64 17.88
N ALA A 186 -30.26 23.97 17.95
CA ALA A 186 -29.82 24.79 16.82
C ALA A 186 -28.34 24.58 16.44
N GLU A 187 -27.49 24.29 17.44
CA GLU A 187 -26.08 23.96 17.21
C GLU A 187 -25.92 22.58 16.57
N ARG A 188 -26.81 21.64 16.91
CA ARG A 188 -26.88 20.32 16.29
C ARG A 188 -27.33 20.40 14.85
N ASP A 189 -28.37 21.18 14.54
CA ASP A 189 -28.82 21.41 13.16
C ASP A 189 -27.71 22.05 12.31
N ARG A 190 -26.99 23.02 12.90
CA ARG A 190 -25.84 23.66 12.25
C ARG A 190 -24.68 22.70 12.04
N TRP A 191 -24.40 21.84 13.02
CA TRP A 191 -23.42 20.78 12.90
C TRP A 191 -23.78 19.81 11.79
N GLU A 192 -25.04 19.38 11.69
CA GLU A 192 -25.52 18.48 10.64
C GLU A 192 -25.36 19.12 9.24
N GLU A 193 -25.73 20.39 9.07
CA GLU A 193 -25.49 21.13 7.81
C GLU A 193 -24.01 21.14 7.46
N LEU A 194 -23.16 21.51 8.41
CA LEU A 194 -21.72 21.60 8.20
C LEU A 194 -21.08 20.23 8.00
N ASN A 195 -21.58 19.18 8.64
CA ASN A 195 -21.15 17.80 8.45
C ASN A 195 -21.42 17.34 7.02
N GLU A 196 -22.62 17.62 6.49
CA GLU A 196 -22.95 17.31 5.09
C GLU A 196 -22.08 18.13 4.12
N ARG A 197 -21.87 19.43 4.38
CA ARG A 197 -20.96 20.25 3.58
C ARG A 197 -19.51 19.75 3.63
N ASN A 198 -19.07 19.25 4.78
CA ASN A 198 -17.75 18.64 4.95
C ASN A 198 -17.63 17.34 4.14
N LYS A 199 -18.63 16.47 4.20
CA LYS A 199 -18.69 15.24 3.40
C LYS A 199 -18.67 15.50 1.90
N LEU A 200 -19.22 16.63 1.46
CA LEU A 200 -19.21 17.08 0.08
C LEU A 200 -17.91 17.80 -0.34
N GLY A 201 -16.89 17.86 0.54
CA GLY A 201 -15.62 18.55 0.26
C GLY A 201 -15.75 20.07 0.14
N GLN A 202 -16.83 20.66 0.67
CA GLN A 202 -17.11 22.11 0.56
C GLN A 202 -16.53 22.91 1.73
N LEU A 203 -15.90 22.25 2.69
CA LEU A 203 -15.21 22.87 3.82
C LEU A 203 -13.71 22.62 3.68
N ASP A 204 -12.92 23.68 3.82
CA ASP A 204 -11.47 23.61 3.68
C ASP A 204 -10.82 23.82 5.04
N SER A 205 -9.88 22.95 5.41
CA SER A 205 -9.05 23.17 6.61
C SER A 205 -7.98 24.24 6.39
N ILE A 206 -7.52 24.39 5.15
CA ILE A 206 -6.49 25.31 4.70
C ILE A 206 -6.80 25.81 3.29
N VAL A 207 -6.45 27.06 2.99
CA VAL A 207 -6.49 27.61 1.62
C VAL A 207 -5.06 27.68 1.12
N SER A 208 -4.80 27.15 -0.06
CA SER A 208 -3.46 27.12 -0.67
C SER A 208 -3.37 28.05 -1.87
N HIS A 209 -2.16 28.52 -2.18
CA HIS A 209 -1.88 29.18 -3.47
C HIS A 209 -1.95 28.23 -4.67
N THR A 210 -1.95 26.91 -4.41
CA THR A 210 -1.84 25.88 -5.43
C THR A 210 -3.20 25.24 -5.68
N ASP A 211 -3.65 25.26 -6.93
CA ASP A 211 -4.80 24.49 -7.38
C ASP A 211 -4.43 23.00 -7.52
N PRO A 212 -5.21 22.05 -6.96
CA PRO A 212 -4.90 20.63 -7.01
C PRO A 212 -4.76 20.09 -8.44
N LEU A 213 -5.65 20.49 -9.35
CA LEU A 213 -5.65 19.99 -10.73
C LEU A 213 -4.41 20.49 -11.48
N VAL A 214 -4.08 21.78 -11.34
CA VAL A 214 -2.85 22.34 -11.91
C VAL A 214 -1.62 21.60 -11.39
N PHE A 215 -1.57 21.34 -10.08
CA PHE A 215 -0.49 20.56 -9.49
C PHE A 215 -0.41 19.15 -10.08
N TYR A 216 -1.52 18.40 -10.15
CA TYR A 216 -1.53 17.05 -10.70
C TYR A 216 -1.05 17.01 -12.15
N VAL A 217 -1.48 17.96 -12.98
CA VAL A 217 -1.08 18.04 -14.39
C VAL A 217 0.41 18.34 -14.54
N VAL A 218 0.93 19.32 -13.79
CA VAL A 218 2.36 19.67 -13.82
C VAL A 218 3.22 18.51 -13.30
N PHE A 219 2.80 17.90 -12.19
CA PHE A 219 3.49 16.76 -11.60
C PHE A 219 3.51 15.56 -12.54
N ALA A 220 2.38 15.21 -13.15
CA ALA A 220 2.28 14.15 -14.14
C ALA A 220 3.09 14.44 -15.40
N LEU A 221 3.15 15.70 -15.85
CA LEU A 221 3.96 16.09 -16.99
C LEU A 221 5.44 15.87 -16.72
N VAL A 222 5.94 16.31 -15.56
CA VAL A 222 7.33 16.09 -15.15
C VAL A 222 7.63 14.60 -15.09
N VAL A 223 6.79 13.82 -14.38
CA VAL A 223 6.95 12.37 -14.24
C VAL A 223 6.89 11.63 -15.58
N GLY A 224 5.91 11.96 -16.42
CA GLY A 224 5.74 11.36 -17.72
C GLY A 224 6.94 11.62 -18.63
N VAL A 225 7.43 12.87 -18.70
CA VAL A 225 8.54 13.24 -19.60
C VAL A 225 9.82 12.48 -19.25
N TYR A 226 10.28 12.51 -17.99
CA TYR A 226 11.56 11.84 -17.68
C TYR A 226 11.45 10.32 -17.79
N THR A 227 10.30 9.73 -17.42
CA THR A 227 10.05 8.30 -17.51
C THR A 227 10.00 7.82 -18.97
N MET A 228 9.32 8.56 -19.85
CA MET A 228 9.26 8.27 -21.28
C MET A 228 10.64 8.35 -21.94
N LEU A 229 11.45 9.35 -21.57
CA LEU A 229 12.80 9.51 -22.10
C LEU A 229 13.72 8.39 -21.62
N GLY A 230 13.75 8.16 -20.31
CA GLY A 230 14.79 7.38 -19.65
C GLY A 230 14.52 5.87 -19.51
N GLY A 231 13.25 5.46 -19.45
CA GLY A 231 12.88 4.06 -19.18
C GLY A 231 13.33 3.57 -17.80
N PHE A 232 13.31 2.25 -17.60
CA PHE A 232 13.55 1.63 -16.30
C PHE A 232 14.97 1.85 -15.75
N ARG A 233 15.98 1.99 -16.63
CA ARG A 233 17.35 2.29 -16.20
C ARG A 233 17.48 3.69 -15.61
N ALA A 234 16.81 4.68 -16.20
CA ALA A 234 16.80 6.03 -15.66
C ALA A 234 16.05 6.07 -14.33
N ALA A 235 14.90 5.39 -14.26
CA ALA A 235 14.12 5.20 -13.03
C ALA A 235 15.01 4.67 -11.88
N ALA A 236 15.79 3.60 -12.13
CA ALA A 236 16.70 3.07 -11.11
C ALA A 236 17.79 4.05 -10.64
N ILE A 237 18.23 4.98 -11.50
CA ILE A 237 19.22 6.01 -11.13
C ILE A 237 18.54 7.16 -10.37
N THR A 238 17.37 7.60 -10.82
CA THR A 238 16.59 8.62 -10.12
C THR A 238 16.14 8.13 -8.75
N ASP A 239 15.74 6.87 -8.63
CA ASP A 239 15.39 6.22 -7.36
C ASP A 239 16.55 6.20 -6.36
N ALA A 240 17.79 6.08 -6.82
CA ALA A 240 18.94 6.18 -5.93
C ALA A 240 19.08 7.58 -5.31
N ILE A 241 18.83 8.62 -6.10
CA ILE A 241 18.85 10.00 -5.62
C ILE A 241 17.63 10.28 -4.74
N GLN A 242 16.45 9.86 -5.19
CA GLN A 242 15.19 10.02 -4.48
C GLN A 242 15.18 9.26 -3.16
N GLY A 243 15.77 8.06 -3.11
CA GLY A 243 15.95 7.31 -1.88
C GLY A 243 16.79 8.05 -0.83
N VAL A 244 17.87 8.73 -1.24
CA VAL A 244 18.62 9.59 -0.32
C VAL A 244 17.75 10.74 0.17
N LEU A 245 16.97 11.37 -0.71
CA LEU A 245 16.03 12.44 -0.34
C LEU A 245 14.93 11.95 0.62
N ILE A 246 14.45 10.71 0.43
CA ILE A 246 13.50 10.04 1.32
C ILE A 246 14.07 9.94 2.73
N VAL A 247 15.30 9.42 2.85
CA VAL A 247 15.99 9.32 4.15
C VAL A 247 16.15 10.69 4.78
N MET A 248 16.57 11.69 4.01
CA MET A 248 16.78 13.05 4.52
C MET A 248 15.49 13.66 5.08
N PHE A 249 14.37 13.62 4.34
CA PHE A 249 13.12 14.21 4.84
C PHE A 249 12.56 13.44 6.03
N SER A 250 12.75 12.11 6.06
CA SER A 250 12.29 11.25 7.16
C SER A 250 12.99 11.57 8.48
N LEU A 251 14.24 12.04 8.42
CA LEU A 251 15.08 12.28 9.58
C LEU A 251 15.13 13.75 10.02
N ILE A 252 14.99 14.71 9.10
CA ILE A 252 15.27 16.14 9.38
C ILE A 252 14.38 16.74 10.49
N LEU A 253 13.12 16.30 10.61
CA LEU A 253 12.19 16.80 11.61
C LEU A 253 12.43 16.24 13.01
N ILE A 254 12.98 15.03 13.10
CA ILE A 254 13.12 14.28 14.36
C ILE A 254 14.01 15.00 15.39
N PRO A 255 15.27 15.39 15.07
CA PRO A 255 16.11 16.05 16.05
C PRO A 255 15.56 17.43 16.44
N LEU A 256 14.88 18.13 15.53
CA LEU A 256 14.29 19.45 15.78
C LEU A 256 13.05 19.34 16.67
N GLY A 257 12.18 18.37 16.41
CA GLY A 257 11.02 18.09 17.23
C GLY A 257 11.42 17.64 18.64
N LEU A 258 12.40 16.73 18.76
CA LEU A 258 12.96 16.33 20.05
C LEU A 258 13.58 17.51 20.79
N ALA A 259 14.36 18.37 20.12
CA ALA A 259 14.94 19.55 20.74
C ALA A 259 13.86 20.52 21.25
N LYS A 260 12.76 20.70 20.51
CA LYS A 260 11.65 21.59 20.88
C LYS A 260 10.82 21.08 22.05
N ILE A 261 10.58 19.76 22.12
CA ILE A 261 9.79 19.15 23.21
C ILE A 261 10.61 18.90 24.48
N GLY A 262 11.94 18.97 24.42
CA GLY A 262 12.81 18.70 25.58
C GLY A 262 13.37 17.28 25.64
N GLY A 263 13.52 16.62 24.49
CA GLY A 263 14.06 15.27 24.35
C GLY A 263 13.00 14.17 24.56
N PHE A 264 13.47 12.94 24.78
CA PHE A 264 12.58 11.82 25.11
C PHE A 264 11.89 12.00 26.47
N GLU A 265 12.57 12.64 27.44
CA GLU A 265 12.00 12.98 28.74
C GLU A 265 10.80 13.92 28.59
N GLY A 266 10.96 15.00 27.82
CA GLY A 266 9.87 15.92 27.51
C GLY A 266 8.74 15.27 26.71
N LEU A 267 9.07 14.34 25.81
CA LEU A 267 8.07 13.56 25.06
C LEU A 267 7.22 12.69 25.99
N HIS A 268 7.84 11.92 26.90
CA HIS A 268 7.13 11.12 27.89
C HIS A 268 6.41 11.96 28.95
N ALA A 269 6.87 13.18 29.23
CA ALA A 269 6.18 14.10 30.13
C ALA A 269 4.89 14.68 29.52
N THR A 270 4.80 14.76 28.19
CA THR A 270 3.71 15.46 27.48
C THR A 270 2.71 14.48 26.85
N VAL A 271 3.18 13.35 26.35
CA VAL A 271 2.33 12.34 25.69
C VAL A 271 1.84 11.32 26.73
N PRO A 272 0.54 10.99 26.76
CA PRO A 272 0.02 9.99 27.70
C PRO A 272 0.70 8.62 27.56
N ASP A 273 1.00 7.96 28.69
CA ASP A 273 1.72 6.68 28.73
C ASP A 273 1.09 5.58 27.85
N PHE A 274 -0.24 5.51 27.77
CA PHE A 274 -0.94 4.50 26.95
C PHE A 274 -0.65 4.66 25.44
N MET A 275 -0.26 5.85 24.97
CA MET A 275 0.12 6.07 23.57
C MET A 275 1.47 5.42 23.25
N PHE A 276 2.24 5.03 24.26
CA PHE A 276 3.47 4.26 24.14
C PHE A 276 3.24 2.74 24.29
N ASP A 277 2.03 2.28 24.61
CA ASP A 277 1.77 0.85 24.72
C ASP A 277 1.76 0.21 23.33
N LEU A 278 2.74 -0.65 23.04
CA LEU A 278 2.82 -1.39 21.78
C LEU A 278 1.61 -2.27 21.52
N PHE A 279 0.91 -2.70 22.56
CA PHE A 279 -0.23 -3.64 22.48
C PHE A 279 -1.49 -3.17 23.23
N GLY A 280 -1.50 -1.97 23.81
CA GLY A 280 -2.69 -1.35 24.42
C GLY A 280 -3.35 -0.44 23.39
N SER A 281 -4.63 -0.50 23.06
CA SER A 281 -5.81 -1.16 23.62
C SER A 281 -6.33 -2.28 22.70
N ALA A 282 -5.88 -3.53 22.89
CA ALA A 282 -6.40 -4.68 22.15
C ALA A 282 -7.93 -4.87 22.27
N ALA A 283 -8.58 -4.27 23.28
CA ALA A 283 -10.02 -4.30 23.50
C ALA A 283 -10.82 -3.27 22.66
N LEU A 284 -10.16 -2.22 22.14
CA LEU A 284 -10.77 -1.17 21.30
C LEU A 284 -10.24 -1.16 19.87
N SER A 285 -9.09 -1.76 19.65
CA SER A 285 -8.58 -1.96 18.30
C SER A 285 -9.46 -2.97 17.59
N ASP A 286 -10.02 -2.61 16.44
CA ASP A 286 -10.62 -3.56 15.49
C ASP A 286 -9.62 -4.69 15.09
N TYR A 287 -8.36 -4.59 15.51
CA TYR A 287 -7.21 -5.43 15.14
C TYR A 287 -6.67 -6.24 16.32
N GLY A 288 -7.44 -7.22 16.80
CA GLY A 288 -6.90 -8.26 17.69
C GLY A 288 -5.72 -9.01 17.03
N TRP A 289 -4.88 -9.68 17.82
CA TRP A 289 -3.68 -10.39 17.30
C TRP A 289 -4.02 -11.39 16.18
N TYR A 290 -5.20 -12.02 16.25
CA TYR A 290 -5.70 -12.93 15.23
C TYR A 290 -6.10 -12.21 13.93
N THR A 291 -6.63 -11.00 14.02
CA THR A 291 -6.92 -10.14 12.86
C THR A 291 -5.63 -9.74 12.17
N VAL A 292 -4.62 -9.34 12.94
CA VAL A 292 -3.28 -9.03 12.43
C VAL A 292 -2.68 -10.25 11.72
N LEU A 293 -2.75 -11.43 12.34
CA LEU A 293 -2.28 -12.68 11.71
C LEU A 293 -3.02 -12.97 10.40
N ALA A 294 -4.35 -12.84 10.39
CA ALA A 294 -5.15 -13.05 9.18
C ALA A 294 -4.73 -12.09 8.05
N MET A 295 -4.51 -10.81 8.38
CA MET A 295 -4.03 -9.80 7.43
C MET A 295 -2.64 -10.11 6.90
N ILE A 296 -1.71 -10.60 7.75
CA ILE A 296 -0.38 -11.04 7.32
C ILE A 296 -0.49 -12.17 6.29
N LEU A 297 -1.34 -13.17 6.56
CA LEU A 297 -1.54 -14.30 5.65
C LEU A 297 -2.17 -13.86 4.32
N ALA A 298 -3.20 -13.01 4.36
CA ALA A 298 -3.82 -12.48 3.14
C ALA A 298 -2.80 -11.68 2.31
N ASN A 299 -2.00 -10.83 2.95
CA ASN A 299 -0.95 -10.07 2.26
C ASN A 299 0.15 -10.97 1.69
N LEU A 300 0.53 -12.05 2.38
CA LEU A 300 1.50 -13.03 1.87
C LEU A 300 1.03 -13.70 0.58
N VAL A 301 -0.28 -13.92 0.42
CA VAL A 301 -0.84 -14.41 -0.85
C VAL A 301 -0.70 -13.35 -1.94
N SER A 302 -0.93 -12.08 -1.61
CA SER A 302 -0.89 -10.95 -2.53
C SER A 302 0.51 -10.51 -2.99
N ILE A 303 1.58 -10.71 -2.21
CA ILE A 303 2.91 -10.13 -2.53
C ILE A 303 3.49 -10.58 -3.88
N ILE A 304 3.15 -11.79 -4.33
CA ILE A 304 3.65 -12.33 -5.59
C ILE A 304 2.91 -11.76 -6.80
N ALA A 305 1.75 -11.13 -6.61
CA ALA A 305 0.99 -10.50 -7.68
C ALA A 305 1.42 -9.05 -7.95
N VAL A 306 2.36 -8.50 -7.16
CA VAL A 306 2.86 -7.13 -7.32
C VAL A 306 3.59 -6.98 -8.65
N THR A 307 3.07 -6.11 -9.51
CA THR A 307 3.49 -5.96 -10.92
C THR A 307 4.95 -5.56 -11.09
N THR A 308 5.43 -4.65 -10.27
CA THR A 308 6.81 -4.15 -10.31
C THR A 308 7.81 -5.23 -9.89
N GLY A 309 7.39 -6.21 -9.08
CA GLY A 309 8.30 -7.22 -8.53
C GLY A 309 9.01 -8.05 -9.60
N MET A 310 8.32 -8.44 -10.67
CA MET A 310 8.96 -9.21 -11.75
C MET A 310 9.95 -8.37 -12.55
N GLN A 311 9.62 -7.09 -12.76
CA GLN A 311 10.49 -6.14 -13.47
C GLN A 311 11.75 -5.81 -12.66
N THR A 312 11.61 -5.52 -11.36
CA THR A 312 12.74 -5.20 -10.47
C THR A 312 13.68 -6.39 -10.36
N ALA A 313 13.15 -7.58 -10.05
CA ALA A 313 13.94 -8.82 -10.01
C ALA A 313 14.59 -9.13 -11.37
N GLY A 314 13.84 -8.95 -12.46
CA GLY A 314 14.31 -9.18 -13.83
C GLY A 314 15.40 -8.23 -14.30
N SER A 315 15.53 -7.05 -13.69
CA SER A 315 16.54 -6.04 -14.05
C SER A 315 17.91 -6.23 -13.39
N ALA A 316 17.97 -7.02 -12.32
CA ALA A 316 19.22 -7.33 -11.63
C ALA A 316 20.19 -8.12 -12.52
N ARG A 317 21.50 -7.95 -12.27
CA ARG A 317 22.54 -8.69 -13.00
C ARG A 317 22.53 -10.20 -12.71
N ASP A 318 22.30 -10.58 -11.46
CA ASP A 318 22.35 -11.96 -10.97
C ASP A 318 21.31 -12.19 -9.86
N GLU A 319 21.09 -13.46 -9.48
CA GLU A 319 20.10 -13.85 -8.48
C GLU A 319 20.39 -13.26 -7.09
N MET A 320 21.64 -13.23 -6.66
CA MET A 320 21.99 -12.74 -5.32
C MET A 320 21.85 -11.22 -5.24
N THR A 321 22.24 -10.51 -6.29
CA THR A 321 22.04 -9.07 -6.43
C THR A 321 20.55 -8.71 -6.37
N ALA A 322 19.68 -9.50 -7.01
CA ALA A 322 18.24 -9.33 -6.93
C ALA A 322 17.73 -9.54 -5.49
N ARG A 323 18.09 -10.66 -4.87
CA ARG A 323 17.63 -11.03 -3.51
C ARG A 323 18.10 -10.03 -2.45
N ILE A 324 19.39 -9.70 -2.42
CA ILE A 324 19.97 -8.78 -1.44
C ILE A 324 19.42 -7.36 -1.66
N GLY A 325 19.26 -6.92 -2.92
CA GLY A 325 18.66 -5.64 -3.24
C GLY A 325 17.22 -5.52 -2.73
N MET A 326 16.40 -6.56 -2.96
CA MET A 326 15.02 -6.61 -2.49
C MET A 326 14.92 -6.62 -0.96
N ILE A 327 15.62 -7.55 -0.29
CA ILE A 327 15.64 -7.64 1.17
C ILE A 327 16.18 -6.36 1.81
N GLY A 328 17.30 -5.85 1.30
CA GLY A 328 17.91 -4.63 1.80
C GLY A 328 16.98 -3.43 1.69
N GLY A 329 16.42 -3.18 0.51
CA GLY A 329 15.50 -2.05 0.31
C GLY A 329 14.23 -2.15 1.16
N MET A 330 13.64 -3.35 1.24
CA MET A 330 12.41 -3.56 2.01
C MET A 330 12.63 -3.45 3.52
N PHE A 331 13.71 -4.00 4.09
CA PHE A 331 14.03 -3.80 5.50
C PHE A 331 14.42 -2.37 5.82
N PHE A 332 15.14 -1.71 4.91
CA PHE A 332 15.51 -0.31 5.10
C PHE A 332 14.28 0.60 5.13
N LYS A 333 13.26 0.34 4.31
CA LYS A 333 11.94 0.96 4.46
C LYS A 333 11.38 0.75 5.87
N ARG A 334 11.37 -0.49 6.38
CA ARG A 334 10.82 -0.80 7.71
C ARG A 334 11.56 -0.07 8.83
N PHE A 335 12.87 0.08 8.70
CA PHE A 335 13.70 0.88 9.59
C PHE A 335 13.36 2.37 9.52
N ILE A 336 13.22 2.95 8.32
CA ILE A 336 12.86 4.36 8.16
C ILE A 336 11.50 4.70 8.75
N MET A 337 10.53 3.78 8.69
CA MET A 337 9.22 4.00 9.29
C MET A 337 9.26 4.22 10.81
N LEU A 338 10.31 3.78 11.53
CA LEU A 338 10.49 4.10 12.95
C LEU A 338 10.55 5.62 13.18
N PHE A 339 11.18 6.35 12.26
CA PHE A 339 11.25 7.81 12.36
C PHE A 339 9.92 8.47 12.05
N TRP A 340 9.15 7.93 11.11
CA TRP A 340 7.79 8.42 10.86
C TRP A 340 6.87 8.15 12.05
N ALA A 341 7.12 7.05 12.76
CA ALA A 341 6.42 6.73 13.99
C ALA A 341 6.73 7.74 15.10
N LEU A 342 8.01 8.03 15.29
CA LEU A 342 8.47 9.06 16.21
C LEU A 342 7.95 10.46 15.84
N ALA A 343 7.86 10.79 14.54
CA ALA A 343 7.24 12.03 14.09
C ALA A 343 5.76 12.12 14.50
N GLY A 344 5.01 11.01 14.44
CA GLY A 344 3.65 10.93 14.95
C GLY A 344 3.55 11.21 16.45
N LEU A 345 4.40 10.57 17.27
CA LEU A 345 4.46 10.81 18.72
C LEU A 345 4.87 12.25 19.05
N LEU A 346 5.87 12.79 18.35
CA LEU A 346 6.30 14.19 18.49
C LEU A 346 5.16 15.15 18.15
N ALA A 347 4.35 14.84 17.13
CA ALA A 347 3.21 15.67 16.77
C ALA A 347 2.13 15.68 17.86
N ILE A 348 1.90 14.56 18.55
CA ILE A 348 1.02 14.52 19.73
C ILE A 348 1.59 15.44 20.80
N GLY A 349 2.86 15.29 21.17
CA GLY A 349 3.45 16.08 22.26
C GLY A 349 3.56 17.57 21.95
N LEU A 350 3.77 17.96 20.69
CA LEU A 350 3.95 19.36 20.31
C LEU A 350 2.66 20.08 19.93
N TYR A 351 1.65 19.37 19.42
CA TYR A 351 0.48 19.98 18.78
C TYR A 351 -0.85 19.32 19.16
N ALA A 352 -0.90 18.50 20.22
CA ALA A 352 -2.17 17.97 20.73
C ALA A 352 -3.15 19.13 21.02
N GLY A 353 -4.32 19.08 20.38
CA GLY A 353 -5.36 20.11 20.47
C GLY A 353 -5.30 21.19 19.38
N ASP A 354 -4.13 21.43 18.78
CA ASP A 354 -3.97 22.41 17.68
C ASP A 354 -4.00 21.75 16.29
N LEU A 355 -3.70 20.45 16.23
CA LEU A 355 -3.71 19.67 15.00
C LEU A 355 -5.01 18.88 14.87
N HIS A 356 -5.77 19.26 13.87
CA HIS A 356 -7.16 18.84 13.72
C HIS A 356 -7.42 17.92 12.52
N ASP A 357 -6.48 17.91 11.58
CA ASP A 357 -6.37 16.90 10.55
C ASP A 357 -5.00 16.23 10.71
N PRO A 358 -4.96 14.99 11.19
CA PRO A 358 -3.72 14.22 11.32
C PRO A 358 -2.95 14.03 10.01
N ASP A 359 -3.59 14.17 8.83
CA ASP A 359 -2.86 14.11 7.56
C ASP A 359 -1.94 15.34 7.37
N LEU A 360 -2.14 16.42 8.13
CA LEU A 360 -1.35 17.64 8.04
C LEU A 360 -0.11 17.65 8.94
N ILE A 361 0.14 16.59 9.73
CA ILE A 361 1.28 16.50 10.68
C ILE A 361 2.59 16.97 10.02
N TRP A 362 2.93 16.37 8.88
CA TRP A 362 4.18 16.65 8.19
C TRP A 362 4.26 18.09 7.68
N GLY A 363 3.15 18.67 7.22
CA GLY A 363 3.09 20.06 6.78
C GLY A 363 3.29 21.05 7.94
N TYR A 364 2.60 20.83 9.06
CA TYR A 364 2.73 21.65 10.27
C TYR A 364 4.14 21.59 10.86
N MET A 365 4.66 20.38 11.07
CA MET A 365 6.03 20.19 11.57
C MET A 365 7.07 20.83 10.66
N THR A 366 6.91 20.69 9.34
CA THR A 366 7.82 21.31 8.35
C THR A 366 7.84 22.82 8.49
N ARG A 367 6.67 23.46 8.58
CA ARG A 367 6.57 24.92 8.66
C ARG A 367 7.07 25.47 9.99
N ASP A 368 6.79 24.76 11.09
CA ASP A 368 7.12 25.22 12.43
C ASP A 368 8.57 24.94 12.83
N LEU A 369 9.17 23.87 12.30
CA LEU A 369 10.51 23.42 12.69
C LEU A 369 11.61 23.78 11.68
N LEU A 370 11.30 23.88 10.38
CA LEU A 370 12.33 24.06 9.34
C LEU A 370 12.52 25.52 8.94
N MET A 371 13.80 25.88 8.74
CA MET A 371 14.19 27.15 8.15
C MET A 371 13.95 27.19 6.63
N PRO A 372 13.87 28.38 6.02
CA PRO A 372 13.87 28.52 4.56
C PRO A 372 15.04 27.79 3.90
N GLY A 373 14.79 27.11 2.78
CA GLY A 373 15.69 26.18 2.11
C GLY A 373 15.47 24.72 2.54
N ALA A 374 15.34 24.46 3.85
CA ALA A 374 15.06 23.12 4.36
C ALA A 374 13.60 22.71 4.10
N ILE A 375 12.67 23.68 4.05
CA ILE A 375 11.29 23.46 3.61
C ILE A 375 11.28 22.97 2.15
N GLY A 376 12.01 23.63 1.25
CA GLY A 376 12.14 23.19 -0.15
C GLY A 376 12.75 21.79 -0.28
N LEU A 377 13.75 21.46 0.55
CA LEU A 377 14.33 20.11 0.58
C LEU A 377 13.33 19.06 1.06
N MET A 378 12.53 19.37 2.09
CA MET A 378 11.44 18.51 2.55
C MET A 378 10.41 18.26 1.44
N MET A 379 9.98 19.32 0.76
CA MET A 379 9.04 19.20 -0.36
C MET A 379 9.61 18.35 -1.49
N VAL A 380 10.88 18.54 -1.84
CA VAL A 380 11.57 17.68 -2.82
C VAL A 380 11.55 16.21 -2.39
N GLY A 381 11.81 15.91 -1.11
CA GLY A 381 11.80 14.53 -0.60
C GLY A 381 10.43 13.85 -0.68
N ILE A 382 9.37 14.58 -0.34
CA ILE A 382 7.98 14.11 -0.43
C ILE A 382 7.59 13.86 -1.90
N LEU A 383 7.88 14.82 -2.77
CA LEU A 383 7.61 14.67 -4.21
C LEU A 383 8.43 13.51 -4.80
N ALA A 384 9.71 13.40 -4.44
CA ALA A 384 10.62 12.34 -4.85
C ALA A 384 10.08 10.94 -4.54
N ALA A 385 9.57 10.73 -3.33
CA ALA A 385 9.00 9.45 -2.91
C ALA A 385 7.80 9.02 -3.77
N ASN A 386 6.93 9.97 -4.13
CA ASN A 386 5.80 9.66 -5.00
C ASN A 386 6.23 9.48 -6.45
N MET A 387 7.24 10.23 -6.90
CA MET A 387 7.79 10.12 -8.25
C MET A 387 8.39 8.73 -8.52
N SER A 388 9.18 8.15 -7.60
CA SER A 388 9.83 6.81 -7.73
C SER A 388 8.85 5.64 -7.83
N THR A 389 7.62 5.84 -7.36
CA THR A 389 6.60 4.80 -7.46
C THR A 389 5.78 4.96 -8.73
N LEU A 390 5.42 6.20 -9.09
CA LEU A 390 4.69 6.47 -10.31
C LEU A 390 5.49 6.12 -11.56
N ASP A 391 6.80 6.36 -11.60
CA ASP A 391 7.61 6.00 -12.77
C ASP A 391 7.77 4.48 -12.92
N ALA A 392 8.20 3.76 -11.88
CA ALA A 392 8.42 2.33 -11.91
C ALA A 392 7.14 1.56 -12.24
N THR A 393 6.01 1.96 -11.64
CA THR A 393 4.71 1.35 -11.94
C THR A 393 4.26 1.68 -13.36
N SER A 394 4.42 2.92 -13.84
CA SER A 394 4.07 3.29 -15.22
C SER A 394 4.87 2.51 -16.26
N VAL A 395 6.17 2.29 -16.05
CA VAL A 395 6.99 1.47 -16.95
C VAL A 395 6.59 -0.01 -16.87
N SER A 396 6.27 -0.52 -15.69
CA SER A 396 5.71 -1.88 -15.51
C SER A 396 4.38 -2.06 -16.25
N TYR A 397 3.46 -1.10 -16.14
CA TYR A 397 2.17 -1.13 -16.82
C TYR A 397 2.31 -1.01 -18.34
N SER A 398 3.25 -0.17 -18.80
CA SER A 398 3.62 -0.10 -20.21
C SER A 398 4.13 -1.45 -20.73
N ALA A 399 5.02 -2.13 -19.99
CA ALA A 399 5.50 -3.46 -20.35
C ALA A 399 4.34 -4.48 -20.41
N LEU A 400 3.47 -4.46 -19.40
CA LEU A 400 2.31 -5.34 -19.30
C LEU A 400 1.33 -5.13 -20.46
N PHE A 401 1.01 -3.88 -20.80
CA PHE A 401 0.16 -3.55 -21.93
C PHE A 401 0.77 -4.01 -23.25
N ILE A 402 2.04 -3.70 -23.49
CA ILE A 402 2.71 -4.03 -24.75
C ILE A 402 2.76 -5.55 -24.94
N ARG A 403 3.27 -6.28 -23.94
CA ARG A 403 3.57 -7.71 -24.09
C ARG A 403 2.33 -8.59 -24.06
N ASN A 404 1.31 -8.21 -23.29
CA ASN A 404 0.16 -9.08 -23.03
C ASN A 404 -1.13 -8.64 -23.72
N LEU A 405 -1.20 -7.41 -24.24
CA LEU A 405 -2.37 -6.92 -24.98
C LEU A 405 -1.99 -6.51 -26.40
N TYR A 406 -1.06 -5.57 -26.55
CA TYR A 406 -0.80 -4.93 -27.84
C TYR A 406 -0.07 -5.83 -28.85
N GLU A 407 1.05 -6.44 -28.47
CA GLU A 407 1.85 -7.31 -29.34
C GLU A 407 1.08 -8.56 -29.78
N PRO A 408 0.33 -9.27 -28.90
CA PRO A 408 -0.52 -10.39 -29.33
C PRO A 408 -1.62 -9.98 -30.34
N LEU A 409 -2.17 -8.77 -30.23
CA LEU A 409 -3.20 -8.26 -31.15
C LEU A 409 -2.61 -7.72 -32.46
N ARG A 410 -1.37 -7.20 -32.43
CA ARG A 410 -0.67 -6.62 -33.57
C ARG A 410 0.77 -7.18 -33.65
N PRO A 411 0.93 -8.47 -34.02
CA PRO A 411 2.24 -9.09 -34.11
C PRO A 411 3.06 -8.58 -35.30
N GLY A 412 4.38 -8.75 -35.24
CA GLY A 412 5.30 -8.49 -36.35
C GLY A 412 5.63 -7.01 -36.60
N ARG A 413 5.40 -6.12 -35.62
CA ARG A 413 5.85 -4.72 -35.70
C ARG A 413 7.32 -4.60 -35.31
N SER A 414 7.96 -3.50 -35.69
CA SER A 414 9.36 -3.24 -35.35
C SER A 414 9.53 -2.93 -33.85
N GLU A 415 10.72 -3.18 -33.30
CA GLU A 415 11.08 -2.82 -31.92
C GLU A 415 10.82 -1.33 -31.63
N ALA A 416 11.19 -0.46 -32.57
CA ALA A 416 10.96 0.98 -32.46
C ALA A 416 9.46 1.32 -32.35
N HIS A 417 8.59 0.59 -33.06
CA HIS A 417 7.14 0.77 -32.96
C HIS A 417 6.62 0.37 -31.58
N TYR A 418 7.00 -0.81 -31.08
CA TYR A 418 6.58 -1.26 -29.75
C TYR A 418 7.09 -0.33 -28.64
N LEU A 419 8.32 0.17 -28.76
CA LEU A 419 8.88 1.17 -27.85
C LEU A 419 8.09 2.49 -27.89
N MET A 420 7.76 2.99 -29.08
CA MET A 420 6.96 4.21 -29.21
C MET A 420 5.59 4.05 -28.55
N VAL A 421 4.89 2.94 -28.81
CA VAL A 421 3.59 2.66 -28.18
C VAL A 421 3.76 2.53 -26.67
N GLY A 422 4.81 1.84 -26.19
CA GLY A 422 5.10 1.71 -24.77
C GLY A 422 5.29 3.07 -24.08
N ARG A 423 6.01 3.99 -24.73
CA ARG A 423 6.17 5.37 -24.23
C ARG A 423 4.84 6.12 -24.18
N LEU A 424 3.93 5.90 -25.12
CA LEU A 424 2.60 6.53 -25.14
C LEU A 424 1.63 5.96 -24.08
N VAL A 425 1.86 4.74 -23.59
CA VAL A 425 1.04 4.16 -22.51
C VAL A 425 1.27 4.89 -21.18
N ILE A 426 2.50 5.35 -20.91
CA ILE A 426 2.86 6.06 -19.67
C ILE A 426 1.96 7.29 -19.40
N PRO A 427 1.82 8.27 -20.32
CA PRO A 427 0.95 9.42 -20.07
C PRO A 427 -0.52 9.00 -19.95
N VAL A 428 -0.97 7.95 -20.65
CA VAL A 428 -2.35 7.43 -20.52
C VAL A 428 -2.60 6.89 -19.12
N THR A 429 -1.67 6.11 -18.55
CA THR A 429 -1.79 5.61 -17.17
C THR A 429 -1.76 6.74 -16.15
N LEU A 430 -0.90 7.76 -16.34
CA LEU A 430 -0.84 8.92 -15.46
C LEU A 430 -2.14 9.76 -15.53
N MET A 431 -2.68 10.01 -16.72
CA MET A 431 -3.96 10.70 -16.89
C MET A 431 -5.12 9.94 -16.26
N GLY A 432 -5.11 8.60 -16.32
CA GLY A 432 -6.07 7.77 -15.60
C GLY A 432 -6.01 8.00 -14.09
N GLY A 433 -4.80 8.06 -13.52
CA GLY A 433 -4.61 8.41 -12.11
C GLY A 433 -5.15 9.80 -11.76
N ILE A 434 -4.89 10.82 -12.58
CA ILE A 434 -5.45 12.17 -12.38
C ILE A 434 -6.99 12.13 -12.41
N LEU A 435 -7.59 11.41 -13.36
CA LEU A 435 -9.04 11.30 -13.45
C LEU A 435 -9.62 10.72 -12.15
N VAL A 436 -9.03 9.67 -11.61
CA VAL A 436 -9.45 9.09 -10.32
C VAL A 436 -9.24 10.09 -9.18
N ALA A 437 -8.11 10.79 -9.13
CA ALA A 437 -7.80 11.78 -8.10
C ALA A 437 -8.79 12.98 -8.08
N VAL A 438 -9.46 13.24 -9.21
CA VAL A 438 -10.50 14.30 -9.32
C VAL A 438 -11.90 13.75 -9.05
N LEU A 439 -12.15 12.47 -9.32
CA LEU A 439 -13.47 11.85 -9.15
C LEU A 439 -13.70 11.23 -7.77
N VAL A 440 -12.63 10.94 -7.02
CA VAL A 440 -12.71 10.30 -5.71
C VAL A 440 -12.30 11.29 -4.64
N ASP A 441 -13.24 11.60 -3.74
CA ASP A 441 -13.03 12.57 -2.65
C ASP A 441 -12.36 11.93 -1.42
N ASP A 442 -12.59 10.63 -1.18
CA ASP A 442 -12.08 9.90 -0.02
C ASP A 442 -10.97 8.89 -0.37
N LEU A 443 -9.77 9.17 0.15
CA LEU A 443 -8.59 8.32 0.01
C LEU A 443 -8.75 6.95 0.72
N LEU A 444 -9.52 6.88 1.81
CA LEU A 444 -9.80 5.64 2.54
C LEU A 444 -10.63 4.66 1.72
N GLU A 445 -11.52 5.14 0.85
CA GLU A 445 -12.29 4.28 -0.05
C GLU A 445 -11.38 3.58 -1.08
N LEU A 446 -10.45 4.33 -1.66
CA LEU A 446 -9.38 3.82 -2.51
C LEU A 446 -8.53 2.77 -1.79
N PHE A 447 -8.20 3.00 -0.52
CA PHE A 447 -7.32 2.12 0.23
C PHE A 447 -7.89 0.71 0.46
N ARG A 448 -9.22 0.58 0.60
CA ARG A 448 -9.89 -0.71 0.83
C ARG A 448 -9.71 -1.71 -0.31
N TYR A 449 -9.49 -1.24 -1.53
CA TYR A 449 -9.33 -2.10 -2.70
C TYR A 449 -7.91 -2.70 -2.83
N PHE A 450 -6.87 -2.07 -2.29
CA PHE A 450 -5.49 -2.54 -2.52
C PHE A 450 -5.14 -3.86 -1.85
N ILE A 451 -5.85 -4.27 -0.79
CA ILE A 451 -5.50 -5.48 -0.03
C ILE A 451 -6.14 -6.73 -0.66
N SER A 452 -7.44 -6.69 -0.95
CA SER A 452 -8.18 -7.89 -1.39
C SER A 452 -8.07 -8.17 -2.89
N ILE A 453 -7.81 -7.16 -3.73
CA ILE A 453 -7.77 -7.32 -5.19
C ILE A 453 -6.57 -8.15 -5.68
N PRO A 454 -5.31 -7.90 -5.24
CA PRO A 454 -4.17 -8.71 -5.67
C PRO A 454 -4.25 -10.17 -5.23
N ALA A 455 -5.00 -10.48 -4.15
CA ALA A 455 -5.19 -11.84 -3.64
C ALA A 455 -5.88 -12.77 -4.66
N ILE A 456 -6.67 -12.21 -5.60
CA ILE A 456 -7.37 -12.96 -6.67
C ILE A 456 -6.40 -13.81 -7.47
N PHE A 457 -5.23 -13.26 -7.82
CA PHE A 457 -4.23 -13.97 -8.63
C PHE A 457 -3.12 -14.59 -7.79
N GLY A 458 -2.89 -14.09 -6.59
CA GLY A 458 -1.78 -14.50 -5.71
C GLY A 458 -1.61 -16.01 -5.56
N ALA A 459 -2.70 -16.72 -5.23
CA ALA A 459 -2.65 -18.18 -5.05
C ALA A 459 -2.29 -18.94 -6.33
N SER A 460 -2.85 -18.53 -7.48
CA SER A 460 -2.55 -19.16 -8.77
C SER A 460 -1.10 -18.94 -9.21
N ILE A 461 -0.52 -17.79 -8.89
CA ILE A 461 0.89 -17.49 -9.16
C ILE A 461 1.78 -18.31 -8.23
N TRP A 462 1.52 -18.28 -6.91
CA TRP A 462 2.27 -19.10 -5.93
C TRP A 462 2.27 -20.58 -6.31
N LEU A 463 1.10 -21.19 -6.51
CA LEU A 463 0.99 -22.59 -6.91
C LEU A 463 1.60 -22.85 -8.29
N GLY A 464 1.49 -21.92 -9.23
CA GLY A 464 2.07 -22.08 -10.57
C GLY A 464 3.59 -22.19 -10.57
N PHE A 465 4.27 -21.60 -9.59
CA PHE A 465 5.72 -21.74 -9.39
C PHE A 465 6.16 -23.04 -8.70
N VAL A 466 5.28 -23.68 -7.93
CA VAL A 466 5.69 -24.81 -7.05
C VAL A 466 4.95 -26.11 -7.30
N TRP A 467 3.87 -26.11 -8.09
CA TRP A 467 3.03 -27.29 -8.30
C TRP A 467 2.71 -27.50 -9.79
N ARG A 468 3.03 -28.70 -10.30
CA ARG A 468 2.78 -29.10 -11.70
C ARG A 468 1.30 -29.34 -11.99
N GLY A 469 0.57 -29.86 -10.99
CA GLY A 469 -0.85 -30.25 -11.13
C GLY A 469 -1.81 -29.09 -11.37
N LEU A 470 -1.37 -27.84 -11.20
CA LEU A 470 -2.20 -26.66 -11.45
C LEU A 470 -2.55 -26.51 -12.93
N THR A 471 -3.85 -26.52 -13.23
CA THR A 471 -4.36 -26.48 -14.61
C THR A 471 -4.80 -25.07 -15.04
N ARG A 472 -4.83 -24.85 -16.36
CA ARG A 472 -5.30 -23.60 -16.97
C ARG A 472 -6.77 -23.31 -16.60
N SER A 473 -7.64 -24.31 -16.73
CA SER A 473 -9.09 -24.12 -16.51
C SER A 473 -9.41 -23.87 -15.03
N ALA A 474 -8.67 -24.51 -14.11
CA ALA A 474 -8.82 -24.26 -12.68
C ALA A 474 -8.50 -22.80 -12.32
N VAL A 475 -7.42 -22.24 -12.89
CA VAL A 475 -7.06 -20.84 -12.68
C VAL A 475 -8.11 -19.89 -13.24
N ILE A 476 -8.61 -20.12 -14.47
CA ILE A 476 -9.67 -19.28 -15.06
C ILE A 476 -10.92 -19.26 -14.16
N LEU A 477 -11.37 -20.45 -13.72
CA LEU A 477 -12.56 -20.56 -12.90
C LEU A 477 -12.35 -19.98 -11.49
N GLN A 478 -11.20 -20.22 -10.86
CA GLN A 478 -10.88 -19.63 -9.56
C GLN A 478 -10.82 -18.10 -9.64
N VAL A 479 -10.15 -17.53 -10.65
CA VAL A 479 -10.10 -16.07 -10.85
C VAL A 479 -11.51 -15.52 -11.06
N ALA A 480 -12.34 -16.16 -11.88
CA ALA A 480 -13.73 -15.73 -12.10
C ALA A 480 -14.54 -15.74 -10.79
N ILE A 481 -14.46 -16.81 -9.99
CA ILE A 481 -15.15 -16.91 -8.70
C ILE A 481 -14.63 -15.85 -7.72
N CYS A 482 -13.31 -15.64 -7.64
CA CYS A 482 -12.73 -14.66 -6.73
C CYS A 482 -13.02 -13.22 -7.15
N VAL A 483 -13.04 -12.91 -8.46
CA VAL A 483 -13.52 -11.60 -8.96
C VAL A 483 -14.99 -11.38 -8.56
N MET A 484 -15.83 -12.42 -8.67
CA MET A 484 -17.22 -12.33 -8.24
C MET A 484 -17.35 -12.04 -6.74
N ILE A 485 -16.61 -12.75 -5.89
CA ILE A 485 -16.71 -12.63 -4.43
C ILE A 485 -16.01 -11.36 -3.90
N TYR A 486 -14.84 -10.99 -4.42
CA TYR A 486 -14.06 -9.88 -3.86
C TYR A 486 -14.38 -8.52 -4.49
N ALA A 487 -14.85 -8.50 -5.75
CA ALA A 487 -15.10 -7.26 -6.48
C ALA A 487 -16.57 -7.10 -6.91
N VAL A 488 -17.21 -8.08 -7.57
CA VAL A 488 -18.54 -7.85 -8.16
C VAL A 488 -19.64 -7.82 -7.10
N ILE A 489 -19.79 -8.88 -6.30
CA ILE A 489 -20.86 -9.00 -5.30
C ILE A 489 -20.77 -7.89 -4.24
N PRO A 490 -19.59 -7.60 -3.65
CA PRO A 490 -19.48 -6.55 -2.63
C PRO A 490 -19.97 -5.17 -3.08
N ASN A 491 -19.65 -4.80 -4.33
CA ASN A 491 -20.02 -3.51 -4.91
C ASN A 491 -21.47 -3.52 -5.45
N LEU A 492 -21.87 -4.60 -6.14
CA LEU A 492 -23.19 -4.69 -6.73
C LEU A 492 -24.27 -4.74 -5.65
N PHE A 493 -24.12 -5.60 -4.63
CA PHE A 493 -25.06 -5.68 -3.51
C PHE A 493 -24.97 -4.40 -2.67
N GLY A 494 -23.77 -3.89 -2.41
CA GLY A 494 -23.58 -2.58 -1.77
C GLY A 494 -24.38 -1.44 -2.41
N SER A 495 -24.57 -1.48 -3.74
CA SER A 495 -25.31 -0.45 -4.48
C SER A 495 -26.81 -0.70 -4.67
N MET A 496 -27.29 -1.94 -4.47
CA MET A 496 -28.64 -2.35 -4.82
C MET A 496 -29.63 -2.21 -3.65
N ASP A 497 -30.69 -1.43 -3.84
CA ASP A 497 -31.72 -1.17 -2.82
C ASP A 497 -32.34 -2.44 -2.24
N TRP A 498 -32.60 -3.46 -3.06
CA TRP A 498 -33.21 -4.69 -2.55
C TRP A 498 -32.34 -5.39 -1.49
N SER A 499 -31.02 -5.39 -1.68
CA SER A 499 -30.10 -6.09 -0.79
C SER A 499 -29.73 -5.25 0.44
N ARG A 500 -29.64 -3.93 0.27
CA ARG A 500 -29.41 -2.98 1.37
C ARG A 500 -30.55 -2.96 2.38
N HIS A 501 -31.72 -3.47 2.04
CA HIS A 501 -32.87 -3.45 2.94
C HIS A 501 -33.50 -4.82 3.20
N ASP A 502 -32.83 -5.89 2.79
CA ASP A 502 -33.25 -7.26 3.11
C ASP A 502 -32.86 -7.60 4.54
N VAL A 503 -33.85 -7.94 5.36
CA VAL A 503 -33.67 -8.26 6.80
C VAL A 503 -32.62 -9.35 7.01
N ARG A 504 -32.45 -10.28 6.05
CA ARG A 504 -31.44 -11.35 6.13
C ARG A 504 -30.00 -10.82 6.08
N PHE A 505 -29.77 -9.70 5.41
CA PHE A 505 -28.44 -9.08 5.29
C PHE A 505 -28.18 -8.00 6.34
N LEU A 506 -29.22 -7.57 7.06
CA LEU A 506 -29.14 -6.56 8.11
C LEU A 506 -28.88 -7.14 9.50
N GLN A 507 -28.38 -8.38 9.55
CA GLN A 507 -27.99 -9.02 10.80
C GLN A 507 -26.87 -8.23 11.47
N MET A 508 -27.03 -8.03 12.78
CA MET A 508 -26.05 -7.38 13.63
C MET A 508 -25.66 -8.33 14.76
N THR A 509 -24.43 -8.19 15.23
CA THR A 509 -23.93 -8.98 16.35
C THR A 509 -24.57 -8.53 17.66
N GLY A 510 -24.63 -9.40 18.68
CA GLY A 510 -25.08 -9.01 20.01
C GLY A 510 -24.23 -7.89 20.61
N ALA A 511 -24.88 -6.94 21.29
CA ALA A 511 -24.17 -5.94 22.11
C ALA A 511 -23.44 -6.66 23.25
N ARG A 512 -22.20 -6.22 23.55
CA ARG A 512 -21.38 -6.84 24.58
C ARG A 512 -20.87 -5.80 25.55
N THR A 513 -20.99 -6.08 26.83
CA THR A 513 -20.36 -5.27 27.86
C THR A 513 -19.05 -5.96 28.25
N ILE A 514 -17.92 -5.37 27.90
CA ILE A 514 -16.61 -5.88 28.29
C ILE A 514 -16.07 -5.04 29.45
N GLN A 515 -15.48 -5.73 30.43
CA GLN A 515 -14.67 -5.08 31.46
C GLN A 515 -13.24 -5.00 30.94
N VAL A 516 -12.76 -3.79 30.69
CA VAL A 516 -11.39 -3.55 30.24
C VAL A 516 -10.61 -3.00 31.43
N GLU A 517 -9.54 -3.69 31.77
CA GLU A 517 -8.53 -3.19 32.69
C GLU A 517 -7.65 -2.22 31.89
N GLU A 518 -7.79 -0.93 32.17
CA GLU A 518 -7.05 0.15 31.52
C GLU A 518 -6.21 0.86 32.58
N SER A 519 -5.07 1.41 32.17
CA SER A 519 -4.31 2.33 33.00
C SER A 519 -5.09 3.63 33.18
N ALA A 520 -5.24 4.10 34.41
CA ALA A 520 -5.97 5.32 34.73
C ALA A 520 -5.37 6.53 34.01
N LEU A 521 -6.23 7.29 33.32
CA LEU A 521 -5.88 8.54 32.67
C LEU A 521 -5.98 9.71 33.65
N ILE A 522 -5.48 10.88 33.25
CA ILE A 522 -5.59 12.12 34.02
C ILE A 522 -7.06 12.39 34.38
N GLY A 523 -7.97 12.28 33.42
CA GLY A 523 -9.41 12.44 33.66
C GLY A 523 -10.01 11.40 34.61
N ASP A 524 -9.42 10.20 34.74
CA ASP A 524 -9.88 9.19 35.70
C ASP A 524 -9.42 9.50 37.12
N VAL A 525 -8.22 10.06 37.28
CA VAL A 525 -7.72 10.55 38.56
C VAL A 525 -8.49 11.79 39.01
N ASP A 526 -8.75 12.72 38.09
CA ASP A 526 -9.56 13.92 38.34
C ASP A 526 -11.01 13.57 38.71
N ALA A 527 -11.53 12.47 38.14
CA ALA A 527 -12.84 11.91 38.47
C ALA A 527 -12.83 11.05 39.76
N GLY A 528 -11.68 10.86 40.42
CA GLY A 528 -11.53 10.05 41.63
C GLY A 528 -11.66 8.54 41.41
N LEU A 529 -11.60 8.07 40.16
CA LEU A 529 -11.63 6.65 39.78
C LEU A 529 -10.28 5.96 40.02
N ALA A 530 -9.20 6.74 40.15
CA ALA A 530 -7.86 6.27 40.48
C ALA A 530 -7.12 7.28 41.36
N SER A 531 -6.13 6.79 42.11
CA SER A 531 -5.29 7.59 43.00
C SER A 531 -4.14 8.26 42.25
N ARG A 532 -3.71 7.65 41.14
CA ARG A 532 -2.61 8.12 40.28
C ARG A 532 -2.81 7.65 38.84
N VAL A 533 -2.27 8.44 37.90
CA VAL A 533 -2.21 8.05 36.49
C VAL A 533 -1.41 6.76 36.37
N GLY A 534 -1.90 5.81 35.57
CA GLY A 534 -1.28 4.48 35.43
C GLY A 534 -1.75 3.42 36.43
N GLU A 535 -2.62 3.74 37.39
CA GLU A 535 -3.26 2.72 38.24
C GLU A 535 -4.24 1.87 37.42
N PRO A 536 -4.23 0.52 37.52
CA PRO A 536 -5.17 -0.31 36.77
C PRO A 536 -6.60 -0.05 37.26
N ILE A 537 -7.46 0.39 36.36
CA ILE A 537 -8.88 0.61 36.60
C ILE A 537 -9.72 -0.26 35.67
N THR A 538 -10.77 -0.84 36.22
CA THR A 538 -11.73 -1.63 35.43
C THR A 538 -12.82 -0.72 34.90
N LYS A 539 -12.77 -0.42 33.60
CA LYS A 539 -13.85 0.30 32.91
C LYS A 539 -14.80 -0.69 32.25
N VAL A 540 -16.09 -0.47 32.47
CA VAL A 540 -17.15 -1.16 31.76
C VAL A 540 -17.35 -0.43 30.42
N ARG A 541 -17.02 -1.09 29.31
CA ARG A 541 -17.29 -0.55 27.97
C ARG A 541 -18.36 -1.37 27.27
N GLU A 542 -19.35 -0.68 26.70
CA GLU A 542 -20.30 -1.28 25.79
C GLU A 542 -19.72 -1.31 24.37
N VAL A 543 -19.56 -2.51 23.83
CA VAL A 543 -19.24 -2.77 22.44
C VAL A 543 -20.55 -2.78 21.66
N ALA A 544 -20.69 -1.80 20.77
CA ALA A 544 -21.85 -1.68 19.92
C ALA A 544 -22.01 -2.90 18.99
N PRO A 545 -23.25 -3.30 18.68
CA PRO A 545 -23.56 -4.26 17.61
C PRO A 545 -22.84 -3.91 16.31
N ALA A 546 -22.12 -4.87 15.75
CA ALA A 546 -21.47 -4.73 14.44
C ALA A 546 -22.35 -5.37 13.36
N ALA A 547 -22.37 -4.77 12.17
CA ALA A 547 -23.02 -5.37 11.02
C ALA A 547 -22.27 -6.63 10.56
N VAL A 548 -23.00 -7.70 10.27
CA VAL A 548 -22.40 -8.98 9.83
C VAL A 548 -22.06 -8.93 8.33
N PHE A 549 -23.05 -8.60 7.49
CA PHE A 549 -22.91 -8.67 6.03
C PHE A 549 -22.64 -7.32 5.35
N PHE A 550 -22.67 -6.21 6.09
CA PHE A 550 -22.33 -4.88 5.60
C PHE A 550 -21.25 -4.25 6.49
N ASP A 551 -20.60 -3.18 6.02
CA ASP A 551 -19.67 -2.41 6.86
C ASP A 551 -20.38 -1.76 8.06
N ALA A 552 -21.62 -1.32 7.84
CA ALA A 552 -22.50 -0.82 8.89
C ALA A 552 -23.98 -1.08 8.56
N VAL A 553 -24.82 -1.12 9.60
CA VAL A 553 -26.28 -1.14 9.48
C VAL A 553 -26.80 0.01 10.32
N ALA A 554 -27.62 0.87 9.70
CA ALA A 554 -28.20 2.04 10.35
C ALA A 554 -29.67 2.17 9.99
N ARG A 555 -30.41 3.07 10.63
CA ARG A 555 -31.77 3.43 10.21
C ARG A 555 -31.71 4.45 9.07
N GLU A 556 -32.63 4.34 8.10
CA GLU A 556 -32.78 5.34 7.04
C GLU A 556 -33.07 6.73 7.62
N ASN A 557 -33.92 6.79 8.65
CA ASN A 557 -34.14 7.98 9.46
C ASN A 557 -33.67 7.74 10.90
N PRO A 558 -32.51 8.32 11.30
CA PRO A 558 -31.99 8.19 12.66
C PRO A 558 -32.92 8.74 13.76
N ALA A 559 -33.80 9.68 13.43
CA ALA A 559 -34.73 10.30 14.38
C ALA A 559 -36.02 9.48 14.62
N ASP A 560 -36.28 8.47 13.78
CA ASP A 560 -37.44 7.59 13.90
C ASP A 560 -36.99 6.18 14.27
N PRO A 561 -37.20 5.74 15.53
CA PRO A 561 -36.86 4.39 15.99
C PRO A 561 -37.61 3.27 15.26
N THR A 562 -38.65 3.58 14.49
CA THR A 562 -39.41 2.63 13.68
C THR A 562 -38.99 2.63 12.21
N SER A 563 -38.11 3.55 11.82
CA SER A 563 -37.58 3.65 10.47
C SER A 563 -36.83 2.38 10.07
N ARG A 564 -36.93 2.06 8.78
CA ARG A 564 -36.34 0.87 8.17
C ARG A 564 -34.82 0.88 8.37
N LEU A 565 -34.27 -0.30 8.61
CA LEU A 565 -32.82 -0.49 8.63
C LEU A 565 -32.29 -0.58 7.20
N VAL A 566 -31.10 -0.03 6.99
CA VAL A 566 -30.38 0.00 5.73
C VAL A 566 -28.91 -0.41 5.94
N GLY A 567 -28.42 -1.27 5.06
CA GLY A 567 -27.03 -1.66 4.95
C GLY A 567 -26.23 -0.56 4.26
N LEU A 568 -25.11 -0.21 4.86
CA LEU A 568 -24.22 0.85 4.41
C LEU A 568 -22.83 0.27 4.08
N GLY A 569 -22.20 0.86 3.06
CA GLY A 569 -20.86 0.50 2.64
C GLY A 569 -20.79 -0.83 1.88
N ARG A 570 -19.63 -1.48 1.97
CA ARG A 570 -19.32 -2.72 1.25
C ARG A 570 -20.15 -3.89 1.79
N PHE A 571 -20.65 -4.73 0.90
CA PHE A 571 -21.21 -6.03 1.28
C PHE A 571 -20.09 -7.07 1.51
N ASN A 572 -20.10 -7.73 2.66
CA ASN A 572 -19.12 -8.73 3.08
C ASN A 572 -19.45 -10.10 2.49
N ALA A 573 -19.21 -10.25 1.19
CA ALA A 573 -19.47 -11.48 0.44
C ALA A 573 -18.73 -12.70 1.02
N GLU A 574 -17.55 -12.50 1.64
CA GLU A 574 -16.79 -13.58 2.27
C GLU A 574 -17.56 -14.19 3.46
N ILE A 575 -18.10 -13.33 4.34
CA ILE A 575 -18.92 -13.74 5.49
C ILE A 575 -20.23 -14.37 5.00
N TRP A 576 -20.81 -13.83 3.93
CA TRP A 576 -21.99 -14.41 3.31
C TRP A 576 -21.74 -15.83 2.79
N VAL A 577 -20.64 -16.07 2.07
CA VAL A 577 -20.27 -17.43 1.62
C VAL A 577 -20.03 -18.36 2.81
N LEU A 578 -19.36 -17.90 3.88
CA LEU A 578 -19.16 -18.70 5.08
C LEU A 578 -20.49 -19.06 5.76
N SER A 579 -21.48 -18.17 5.74
CA SER A 579 -22.81 -18.41 6.32
C SER A 579 -23.57 -19.57 5.63
N TRP A 580 -23.28 -19.86 4.35
CA TRP A 580 -23.89 -20.99 3.63
C TRP A 580 -23.53 -22.35 4.22
N PHE A 581 -22.42 -22.43 4.97
CA PHE A 581 -21.99 -23.62 5.68
C PHE A 581 -22.60 -23.74 7.09
N GLY A 582 -23.60 -22.91 7.42
CA GLY A 582 -24.31 -22.93 8.70
C GLY A 582 -23.55 -22.26 9.84
N VAL A 583 -22.57 -21.40 9.54
CA VAL A 583 -21.86 -20.63 10.56
C VAL A 583 -22.74 -19.47 11.03
N ASP A 584 -23.05 -19.43 12.32
CA ASP A 584 -23.78 -18.32 12.96
C ASP A 584 -22.81 -17.23 13.42
N PHE A 585 -23.04 -16.01 12.95
CA PHE A 585 -22.22 -14.84 13.24
C PHE A 585 -22.86 -13.89 14.27
N SER A 586 -24.06 -14.21 14.78
CA SER A 586 -24.80 -13.35 15.70
C SER A 586 -24.02 -13.04 16.99
N ASP A 587 -23.20 -13.98 17.45
CA ASP A 587 -22.32 -13.81 18.62
C ASP A 587 -20.84 -13.69 18.23
N THR A 588 -20.55 -13.11 17.08
CA THR A 588 -19.15 -12.91 16.65
C THR A 588 -18.71 -11.47 16.91
N PRO A 589 -17.57 -11.21 17.58
CA PRO A 589 -17.08 -9.84 17.72
C PRO A 589 -16.63 -9.28 16.36
N ARG A 590 -16.74 -7.95 16.17
CA ARG A 590 -16.40 -7.26 14.92
C ARG A 590 -15.00 -7.61 14.39
N SER A 591 -14.02 -7.60 15.28
CA SER A 591 -12.63 -7.97 14.99
C SER A 591 -12.51 -9.38 14.40
N TRP A 592 -13.32 -10.34 14.85
CA TRP A 592 -13.35 -11.71 14.30
C TRP A 592 -14.04 -11.78 12.94
N LEU A 593 -15.09 -10.98 12.71
CA LEU A 593 -15.66 -10.84 11.36
C LEU A 593 -14.60 -10.33 10.37
N ILE A 594 -13.81 -9.33 10.77
CA ILE A 594 -12.70 -8.81 9.96
C ILE A 594 -11.64 -9.90 9.73
N ALA A 595 -11.23 -10.61 10.79
CA ALA A 595 -10.24 -11.68 10.68
C ALA A 595 -10.70 -12.82 9.75
N LEU A 596 -11.96 -13.25 9.87
CA LEU A 596 -12.55 -14.29 9.02
C LEU A 596 -12.54 -13.90 7.55
N ARG A 597 -12.81 -12.63 7.23
CA ARG A 597 -12.68 -12.12 5.85
C ARG A 597 -11.26 -12.28 5.33
N PHE A 598 -10.25 -11.85 6.09
CA PHE A 598 -8.86 -11.99 5.66
C PHE A 598 -8.37 -13.44 5.60
N PHE A 599 -8.81 -14.31 6.52
CA PHE A 599 -8.53 -15.75 6.42
C PHE A 599 -9.18 -16.36 5.18
N PHE A 600 -10.41 -15.93 4.85
CA PHE A 600 -11.09 -16.34 3.63
C PHE A 600 -10.27 -15.88 2.41
N ASP A 601 -9.86 -14.61 2.34
CA ASP A 601 -9.02 -14.08 1.26
C ASP A 601 -7.69 -14.83 1.11
N ALA A 602 -7.09 -15.27 2.22
CA ALA A 602 -5.84 -16.01 2.22
C ALA A 602 -5.98 -17.48 1.78
N LEU A 603 -7.06 -18.17 2.17
CA LEU A 603 -7.18 -19.62 2.02
C LEU A 603 -8.11 -20.04 0.88
N PHE A 604 -9.20 -19.30 0.68
CA PHE A 604 -10.26 -19.67 -0.26
C PHE A 604 -9.77 -19.86 -1.71
N PRO A 605 -8.87 -19.00 -2.25
CA PRO A 605 -8.31 -19.24 -3.57
C PRO A 605 -7.59 -20.59 -3.70
N PHE A 606 -6.84 -21.02 -2.67
CA PHE A 606 -6.18 -22.33 -2.67
C PHE A 606 -7.19 -23.48 -2.56
N ILE A 607 -8.21 -23.33 -1.71
CA ILE A 607 -9.30 -24.30 -1.54
C ILE A 607 -10.04 -24.53 -2.87
N LEU A 608 -10.17 -23.52 -3.72
CA LEU A 608 -10.73 -23.68 -5.07
C LEU A 608 -9.74 -24.38 -6.03
N LEU A 609 -8.46 -24.00 -6.03
CA LEU A 609 -7.51 -24.46 -7.04
C LEU A 609 -7.25 -25.96 -6.98
N PHE A 610 -7.14 -26.58 -5.80
CA PHE A 610 -6.89 -28.02 -5.69
C PHE A 610 -7.99 -28.91 -6.31
N PRO A 611 -9.27 -28.83 -5.89
CA PRO A 611 -10.32 -29.66 -6.46
C PRO A 611 -10.60 -29.32 -7.92
N LEU A 612 -10.55 -28.04 -8.32
CA LEU A 612 -10.73 -27.65 -9.71
C LEU A 612 -9.62 -28.23 -10.60
N SER A 613 -8.38 -28.23 -10.13
CA SER A 613 -7.26 -28.83 -10.87
C SER A 613 -7.39 -30.34 -10.99
N ALA A 614 -7.96 -31.02 -9.98
CA ALA A 614 -8.18 -32.46 -10.02
C ALA A 614 -9.21 -32.90 -11.07
N VAL A 615 -10.16 -32.03 -11.45
CA VAL A 615 -11.26 -32.34 -12.40
C VAL A 615 -11.09 -31.69 -13.78
N THR A 616 -9.99 -30.98 -14.03
CA THR A 616 -9.77 -30.25 -15.28
C THR A 616 -8.57 -30.79 -16.05
N ALA A 617 -8.51 -30.50 -17.36
CA ALA A 617 -7.47 -31.00 -18.22
C ALA A 617 -6.07 -30.47 -17.82
N PRO A 618 -5.06 -31.34 -17.68
CA PRO A 618 -3.70 -30.93 -17.33
C PRO A 618 -3.06 -30.11 -18.46
N VAL A 619 -2.10 -29.26 -18.09
CA VAL A 619 -1.28 -28.52 -19.07
C VAL A 619 -0.33 -29.50 -19.78
N ALA A 620 -0.06 -29.27 -21.07
CA ALA A 620 0.81 -30.14 -21.85
C ALA A 620 2.20 -30.30 -21.22
N ALA A 621 2.65 -31.55 -21.08
CA ALA A 621 3.91 -31.91 -20.41
C ALA A 621 5.12 -31.16 -20.97
N ASN A 622 5.24 -31.06 -22.31
CA ASN A 622 6.37 -30.37 -22.95
C ASN A 622 6.49 -28.89 -22.53
N GLY A 623 5.36 -28.19 -22.36
CA GLY A 623 5.36 -26.80 -21.90
C GLY A 623 5.74 -26.68 -20.43
N LEU A 624 5.24 -27.59 -19.58
CA LEU A 624 5.57 -27.65 -18.16
C LEU A 624 7.04 -28.00 -17.92
N ASP A 625 7.55 -29.02 -18.60
CA ASP A 625 8.94 -29.47 -18.51
C ASP A 625 9.89 -28.34 -18.87
N ARG A 626 9.60 -27.62 -19.97
CA ARG A 626 10.38 -26.44 -20.36
C ARG A 626 10.32 -25.33 -19.32
N PHE A 627 9.13 -25.02 -18.78
CA PHE A 627 8.97 -23.98 -17.77
C PHE A 627 9.74 -24.29 -16.48
N PHE A 628 9.60 -25.51 -15.94
CA PHE A 628 10.26 -25.90 -14.70
C PHE A 628 11.76 -26.12 -14.89
N ALA A 629 12.21 -26.65 -16.03
CA ALA A 629 13.63 -26.68 -16.37
C ALA A 629 14.24 -25.27 -16.35
N LYS A 630 13.57 -24.29 -16.96
CA LYS A 630 14.00 -22.88 -16.91
C LYS A 630 14.02 -22.34 -15.48
N LEU A 631 12.96 -22.59 -14.71
CA LEU A 631 12.82 -22.12 -13.33
C LEU A 631 13.92 -22.68 -12.42
N HIS A 632 14.37 -23.91 -12.64
CA HIS A 632 15.41 -24.55 -11.83
C HIS A 632 16.81 -24.20 -12.29
N THR A 633 16.99 -23.78 -13.54
CA THR A 633 18.28 -23.39 -14.10
C THR A 633 18.76 -22.05 -13.53
N PRO A 634 19.88 -22.04 -12.79
CA PRO A 634 20.45 -20.80 -12.26
C PRO A 634 20.83 -19.82 -13.37
N VAL A 635 20.65 -18.52 -13.11
CA VAL A 635 21.04 -17.47 -14.06
C VAL A 635 22.56 -17.38 -14.20
N GLN A 636 23.04 -17.35 -15.44
CA GLN A 636 24.47 -17.30 -15.75
C GLN A 636 25.00 -15.86 -15.86
N PRO A 637 26.33 -15.65 -15.70
CA PRO A 637 26.93 -14.30 -15.72
C PRO A 637 26.84 -13.58 -17.08
N THR A 638 26.82 -14.33 -18.18
CA THR A 638 26.74 -13.78 -19.54
C THR A 638 25.53 -14.35 -20.27
N ALA A 639 24.98 -13.57 -21.21
CA ALA A 639 23.81 -13.99 -21.98
C ALA A 639 24.07 -15.27 -22.80
N GLU A 640 25.27 -15.42 -23.35
CA GLU A 640 25.67 -16.61 -24.12
C GLU A 640 25.70 -17.87 -23.25
N LEU A 641 26.32 -17.80 -22.06
CA LEU A 641 26.32 -18.92 -21.12
C LEU A 641 24.91 -19.25 -20.62
N ASP A 642 24.07 -18.23 -20.44
CA ASP A 642 22.69 -18.41 -19.98
C ASP A 642 21.86 -19.17 -21.02
N VAL A 643 22.02 -18.85 -22.31
CA VAL A 643 21.38 -19.60 -23.41
C VAL A 643 21.84 -21.05 -23.41
N LEU A 644 23.15 -21.31 -23.32
CA LEU A 644 23.70 -22.67 -23.31
C LEU A 644 23.19 -23.49 -22.11
N ALA A 645 23.16 -22.89 -20.92
CA ALA A 645 22.65 -23.54 -19.72
C ALA A 645 21.16 -23.89 -19.84
N LEU A 646 20.37 -23.00 -20.44
CA LEU A 646 18.95 -23.26 -20.70
C LEU A 646 18.74 -24.36 -21.74
N GLU A 647 19.50 -24.35 -22.84
CA GLU A 647 19.42 -25.39 -23.87
C GLU A 647 19.75 -26.77 -23.31
N ALA A 648 20.80 -26.86 -22.47
CA ALA A 648 21.13 -28.09 -21.75
C ALA A 648 19.98 -28.55 -20.83
N SER A 649 19.42 -27.63 -20.03
CA SER A 649 18.28 -27.95 -19.16
C SER A 649 17.01 -28.32 -19.93
N TYR A 650 16.80 -27.78 -21.13
CA TYR A 650 15.66 -28.15 -21.97
C TYR A 650 15.84 -29.52 -22.63
N ALA A 651 17.08 -29.95 -22.89
CA ALA A 651 17.39 -31.28 -23.37
C ALA A 651 17.13 -32.34 -22.28
N GLU A 652 17.42 -32.02 -21.01
CA GLU A 652 17.20 -32.91 -19.86
C GLU A 652 16.37 -32.23 -18.74
N PRO A 653 15.05 -32.01 -18.94
CA PRO A 653 14.23 -31.26 -17.99
C PRO A 653 14.14 -31.83 -16.58
N ARG A 654 14.37 -33.14 -16.44
CA ARG A 654 14.29 -33.88 -15.17
C ARG A 654 15.61 -33.99 -14.42
N GLN A 655 16.69 -33.33 -14.89
CA GLN A 655 17.99 -33.37 -14.21
C GLN A 655 17.95 -32.85 -12.76
N PHE A 656 16.94 -32.05 -12.41
CA PHE A 656 16.77 -31.45 -11.09
C PHE A 656 15.85 -32.26 -10.14
N GLU A 657 15.40 -33.45 -10.54
CA GLU A 657 14.41 -34.23 -9.79
C GLU A 657 14.89 -34.61 -8.38
N ASP A 658 16.15 -34.99 -8.25
CA ASP A 658 16.75 -35.41 -6.96
C ASP A 658 17.03 -34.23 -6.03
N ASP A 659 17.06 -33.01 -6.55
CA ASP A 659 17.24 -31.77 -5.79
C ASP A 659 15.93 -31.26 -5.17
N LYS A 660 14.78 -31.87 -5.53
CA LYS A 660 13.47 -31.55 -4.94
C LYS A 660 13.38 -32.03 -3.49
N ILE A 661 12.59 -31.33 -2.68
CA ILE A 661 12.21 -31.78 -1.31
C ILE A 661 11.39 -33.07 -1.40
N PHE A 662 10.52 -33.17 -2.40
CA PHE A 662 9.65 -34.33 -2.65
C PHE A 662 9.93 -34.90 -4.04
N PRO A 663 11.00 -35.71 -4.21
CA PRO A 663 11.33 -36.32 -5.49
C PRO A 663 10.16 -37.15 -6.04
N THR A 664 9.99 -37.20 -7.36
CA THR A 664 8.93 -37.93 -8.08
C THR A 664 7.50 -37.42 -7.89
N SER A 665 7.31 -36.38 -7.09
CA SER A 665 6.01 -35.74 -6.89
C SER A 665 5.77 -34.59 -7.88
N ASP A 666 4.53 -34.15 -7.99
CA ASP A 666 4.18 -32.95 -8.76
C ASP A 666 4.62 -31.63 -8.10
N TRP A 667 5.30 -31.68 -6.95
CA TRP A 667 5.83 -30.50 -6.27
C TRP A 667 7.25 -30.18 -6.76
N GLU A 668 7.44 -28.94 -7.18
CA GLU A 668 8.67 -28.40 -7.78
C GLU A 668 9.44 -27.54 -6.77
N ILE A 669 9.36 -27.91 -5.49
CA ILE A 669 10.03 -27.21 -4.39
C ILE A 669 11.43 -27.81 -4.22
N MET A 670 12.46 -27.00 -4.46
CA MET A 670 13.86 -27.39 -4.34
C MET A 670 14.31 -27.41 -2.87
N LYS A 671 15.27 -28.30 -2.54
CA LYS A 671 15.90 -28.35 -1.23
C LYS A 671 16.58 -27.01 -0.91
N PRO A 672 16.35 -26.40 0.26
CA PRO A 672 17.00 -25.15 0.62
C PRO A 672 18.52 -25.30 0.68
N THR A 673 19.23 -24.36 0.08
CA THR A 673 20.69 -24.31 0.15
C THR A 673 21.15 -23.64 1.44
N LYS A 674 22.44 -23.74 1.77
CA LYS A 674 23.03 -22.99 2.90
C LYS A 674 22.78 -21.48 2.78
N ILE A 675 22.80 -20.95 1.56
CA ILE A 675 22.52 -19.54 1.27
C ILE A 675 21.07 -19.20 1.60
N ASP A 676 20.13 -20.11 1.39
CA ASP A 676 18.72 -19.90 1.72
C ASP A 676 18.48 -19.89 3.23
N TYR A 677 19.12 -20.79 3.99
CA TYR A 677 19.06 -20.75 5.45
C TYR A 677 19.64 -19.45 6.01
N LEU A 678 20.77 -18.98 5.47
CA LEU A 678 21.39 -17.73 5.90
C LEU A 678 20.56 -16.50 5.49
N GLY A 679 20.06 -16.46 4.26
CA GLY A 679 19.29 -15.33 3.75
C GLY A 679 17.91 -15.21 4.39
N PHE A 680 17.12 -16.29 4.39
CA PHE A 680 15.80 -16.31 5.01
C PHE A 680 15.88 -16.23 6.54
N GLY A 681 16.76 -17.04 7.16
CA GLY A 681 16.98 -17.00 8.62
C GLY A 681 17.55 -15.66 9.10
N GLY A 682 18.53 -15.11 8.38
CA GLY A 682 19.08 -13.78 8.66
C GLY A 682 18.05 -12.66 8.49
N SER A 683 17.10 -12.80 7.55
CA SER A 683 15.99 -11.86 7.41
C SER A 683 15.08 -11.85 8.66
N TRP A 684 14.85 -13.01 9.30
CA TRP A 684 14.12 -13.05 10.58
C TRP A 684 14.85 -12.40 11.74
N VAL A 685 16.20 -12.42 11.74
CA VAL A 685 16.98 -11.65 12.69
C VAL A 685 16.74 -10.15 12.50
N LEU A 686 16.70 -9.67 11.24
CA LEU A 686 16.37 -8.27 10.94
C LEU A 686 14.95 -7.88 11.39
N VAL A 687 13.97 -8.78 11.27
CA VAL A 687 12.62 -8.59 11.86
C VAL A 687 12.73 -8.34 13.36
N GLY A 688 13.48 -9.19 14.07
CA GLY A 688 13.72 -9.04 15.52
C GLY A 688 14.43 -7.73 15.87
N VAL A 689 15.44 -7.32 15.09
CA VAL A 689 16.16 -6.05 15.28
C VAL A 689 15.21 -4.86 15.14
N ILE A 690 14.38 -4.82 14.09
CA ILE A 690 13.44 -3.70 13.89
C ILE A 690 12.38 -3.65 15.00
N ALA A 691 11.85 -4.81 15.40
CA ALA A 691 10.92 -4.88 16.53
C ALA A 691 11.58 -4.41 17.85
N ALA A 692 12.84 -4.79 18.08
CA ALA A 692 13.60 -4.34 19.24
C ALA A 692 13.90 -2.83 19.21
N LEU A 693 14.19 -2.26 18.03
CA LEU A 693 14.38 -0.82 17.86
C LEU A 693 13.09 -0.04 18.10
N LEU A 694 11.95 -0.55 17.63
CA LEU A 694 10.64 0.03 17.92
C LEU A 694 10.38 0.03 19.44
N TRP A 695 10.60 -1.12 20.09
CA TRP A 695 10.47 -1.24 21.54
C TRP A 695 11.41 -0.30 22.28
N LEU A 696 12.68 -0.22 21.87
CA LEU A 696 13.67 0.68 22.47
C LEU A 696 13.22 2.13 22.34
N MET A 697 12.87 2.59 21.14
CA MET A 697 12.42 3.97 20.87
C MET A 697 11.31 4.43 21.80
N VAL A 698 10.40 3.53 22.14
CA VAL A 698 9.21 3.78 22.98
C VAL A 698 9.52 3.74 24.48
N ASN A 699 10.64 3.14 24.87
CA ASN A 699 11.05 2.98 26.27
C ASN A 699 12.23 3.89 26.67
N ILE A 700 12.80 4.66 25.73
CA ILE A 700 13.80 5.68 26.06
C ILE A 700 13.08 6.81 26.79
N ARG A 701 13.47 7.06 28.04
CA ARG A 701 13.00 8.17 28.87
C ARG A 701 14.10 9.21 29.00
#